data_AF-A0A286RGU7-F1
#
_entry.id   AF-A0A286RGU7-F1
#
_cell.length_a   1.000
_cell.length_b   1.000
_cell.length_c   1.000
_cell.angle_alpha   90.00
_cell.angle_beta   90.00
_cell.angle_gamma   90.00
#
_symmetry.space_group_name_H-M   'P 1'
#
loop_
_entity.id
_entity.type
_entity.pdbx_description
1 polymer ?
#
loop_
_entity_poly.entity_id
_entity_poly.type
_entity_poly.pdbx_seq_one_letter_code
_entity_poly.pdbx_strand_id
1 'polypeptide(L)'
;METPEKVRVFEQELTIPTYPWEEDINPKFWALEGGPRLSTTVHGSIVYPYVMQDHLLRTKVERTYRAVGLENEYLRVICLPELGGRIHSVLDKTTGQEMFHLNRVIKPAMIAMRGAWISGGIEWNSGPHGHTVTCLSPVNVAARQNPDGSATLEISNTEQIFRTRWIVRVTLRPGKAFLEETISLYNPTDGMHPYYFWNCTAFPNKTGTRFIFPMSLGTDHNAREFFRWPIHEGQDLSWLKNYDTYASVFAVQCTHDFFGAYDVDADRGLVQWADHRELSGKKAWTWGEWEFGRVAEQDLTDEDGPYIEVQSGPLPTQSDYGRLRPRQTVAWREWWYPVHGLGDGFEFATRHVAINVMRGRKGVEVRAIATGVYNGATCIISQENREIARYSVDLSPQKPVRLAVPVAASQSFCVEFRAKDGSLLAAYKSPLEIPKVEPPDPSQFREKPDAEKLADDFYKAGEKADLATDRRRARELYQKALEKDPKHVRSLCGLAVLDFEAGQYESALTWLTHALKESPDDPWSLFYAAASQYQLQNWQEAWNLTARAEKHPETAAASADLLGRIAMRRGDFGTAEAAFRRALQAKPDDPVSEDHLILALYAKGEREEALNRAASRSAQETTAIVPAWILVIGKSEDEKVFLKRMLDRLGEFEFEVLEAVHFLKDVGQDALATRLVQIVTADPQAVPKLSAMTYWTLAWLLDGQGKTEAAKQMLAQAMQHRVPKRFASRVEEIPVLKYVVAANPSDSHAWFQLGCLLAALGRVDEAIPPWTKAVELEPSNSVAWRNLGLEAAARGDLAAAEKYYRQAIKSNPQDQTLYRDLAELLVAAGRRSEAISLVETMPLSGVRRTDLTVLLAQMYFDSEQYDDCLRVLENAPYFTNWEGQDIVWRLFNRAHIRRGQQRMDRGDLRSALADFEAALTYPKNLHVGRSNKPIEAPARYWQGVALAKLGRLEEAKEAWQVGAGMPSVPGEQDEYRQKCAEALRELPPGLGAERIFLFEPVYRCFKIERDLELTGALDDPLWHAAPVAELGDPIAGKPARHKTRARLLYNDRYLYVAFECEDDFVWGTLQERDSPIYDEECVEVFLCPTGNPRLYYELNVSPLNTVFDAFILNGRPVGGERVRFIGLKDFTCDGLVTKVAIDGKVGERGAKGWSVEYAIPFKAIVGGPTEIPQPGEQWFINLFRIDALNPQEREYYSWVPPGAVDFHRPWRFGILKFD
;
A
#
# COMPACT_ATOMS: atom_id res chain seq x y z
N MET A 1 -44.25 -14.71 -14.63
CA MET A 1 -42.93 -14.06 -14.58
C MET A 1 -43.21 -12.60 -14.37
N GLU A 2 -42.93 -12.08 -13.17
CA GLU A 2 -42.92 -10.64 -12.94
C GLU A 2 -41.91 -10.03 -13.91
N THR A 3 -42.28 -8.92 -14.56
CA THR A 3 -41.33 -8.11 -15.33
C THR A 3 -40.11 -7.82 -14.47
N PRO A 4 -38.87 -8.07 -14.93
CA PRO A 4 -37.67 -7.76 -14.17
C PRO A 4 -37.73 -6.32 -13.66
N GLU A 5 -37.45 -6.10 -12.37
CA GLU A 5 -37.48 -4.76 -11.82
C GLU A 5 -36.37 -3.93 -12.48
N LYS A 6 -36.76 -2.76 -12.97
CA LYS A 6 -35.84 -1.80 -13.57
C LYS A 6 -34.78 -1.40 -12.55
N VAL A 7 -33.51 -1.30 -12.96
CA VAL A 7 -32.43 -0.86 -12.07
C VAL A 7 -32.72 0.55 -11.56
N ARG A 8 -32.68 0.74 -10.24
CA ARG A 8 -32.92 2.01 -9.56
C ARG A 8 -31.65 2.86 -9.55
N VAL A 9 -31.78 4.11 -9.97
CA VAL A 9 -30.77 5.17 -9.75
C VAL A 9 -31.20 5.99 -8.53
N PHE A 10 -30.26 6.32 -7.64
CA PHE A 10 -30.54 7.16 -6.48
C PHE A 10 -29.33 8.04 -6.11
N GLU A 11 -29.61 9.12 -5.39
CA GLU A 11 -28.61 9.96 -4.74
C GLU A 11 -28.95 10.07 -3.26
N GLN A 12 -27.93 10.12 -2.41
CA GLN A 12 -28.06 10.30 -0.96
C GLN A 12 -26.83 11.03 -0.41
N GLU A 13 -26.93 11.56 0.80
CA GLU A 13 -25.77 12.01 1.57
C GLU A 13 -25.27 10.86 2.45
N LEU A 14 -23.95 10.71 2.56
CA LEU A 14 -23.31 9.73 3.42
C LEU A 14 -22.32 10.44 4.34
N THR A 15 -22.56 10.37 5.65
CA THR A 15 -21.60 10.85 6.65
C THR A 15 -20.65 9.71 7.00
N ILE A 16 -19.36 9.93 6.74
CA ILE A 16 -18.28 9.00 7.04
C ILE A 16 -17.30 9.72 7.97
N PRO A 17 -16.84 9.08 9.06
CA PRO A 17 -15.74 9.61 9.83
C PRO A 17 -14.49 9.77 8.95
N THR A 18 -13.84 10.92 9.04
CA THR A 18 -12.74 11.30 8.15
C THR A 18 -11.60 11.90 8.94
N TYR A 19 -10.38 11.49 8.61
CA TYR A 19 -9.15 12.16 9.00
C TYR A 19 -8.80 13.19 7.92
N PRO A 20 -8.84 14.50 8.22
CA PRO A 20 -8.62 15.52 7.21
C PRO A 20 -7.20 15.54 6.67
N TRP A 21 -7.03 16.19 5.53
CA TRP A 21 -5.75 16.54 4.93
C TRP A 21 -5.77 18.01 4.54
N GLU A 22 -4.58 18.61 4.48
CA GLU A 22 -4.41 19.97 4.00
C GLU A 22 -3.63 19.99 2.68
N GLU A 23 -4.06 20.88 1.79
CA GLU A 23 -3.35 21.13 0.54
C GLU A 23 -2.26 22.20 0.71
N ASP A 24 -1.05 21.90 0.27
CA ASP A 24 0.07 22.85 0.22
C ASP A 24 -0.24 23.95 -0.80
N ILE A 25 -0.11 25.22 -0.41
CA ILE A 25 -0.34 26.35 -1.32
C ILE A 25 0.76 26.50 -2.38
N ASN A 26 1.90 25.84 -2.18
CA ASN A 26 3.08 25.97 -3.01
C ASN A 26 3.05 24.94 -4.16
N PRO A 27 2.96 25.37 -5.43
CA PRO A 27 2.96 24.46 -6.56
C PRO A 27 4.35 23.82 -6.72
N LYS A 28 4.38 22.58 -7.22
CA LYS A 28 5.61 21.87 -7.56
C LYS A 28 5.90 21.90 -9.05
N PHE A 29 7.10 22.33 -9.44
CA PHE A 29 7.51 22.39 -10.84
C PHE A 29 8.54 21.31 -11.17
N TRP A 30 8.24 20.41 -12.12
CA TRP A 30 9.16 19.33 -12.52
C TRP A 30 10.53 19.86 -12.96
N ALA A 31 10.59 21.05 -13.57
CA ALA A 31 11.82 21.68 -14.04
C ALA A 31 12.73 22.18 -12.90
N LEU A 32 12.18 22.46 -11.72
CA LEU A 32 12.91 23.03 -10.57
C LEU A 32 13.09 22.02 -9.43
N GLU A 33 12.14 21.09 -9.28
CA GLU A 33 12.02 20.21 -8.11
C GLU A 33 12.09 18.71 -8.48
N GLY A 34 12.42 18.35 -9.73
CA GLY A 34 12.48 16.96 -10.22
C GLY A 34 13.68 16.11 -9.76
N GLY A 35 14.47 16.58 -8.78
CA GLY A 35 15.66 15.87 -8.27
C GLY A 35 15.46 15.25 -6.88
N PRO A 36 16.26 14.24 -6.49
CA PRO A 36 16.18 13.64 -5.17
C PRO A 36 16.62 14.64 -4.09
N ARG A 37 15.66 15.32 -3.47
CA ARG A 37 15.86 16.05 -2.21
C ARG A 37 14.85 15.54 -1.21
N LEU A 38 15.18 14.41 -0.56
CA LEU A 38 14.45 13.79 0.56
C LEU A 38 12.95 13.49 0.37
N SER A 39 12.36 13.86 -0.78
CA SER A 39 11.02 13.52 -1.24
C SER A 39 11.11 12.16 -1.90
N THR A 40 10.58 11.16 -1.23
CA THR A 40 10.42 9.80 -1.72
C THR A 40 9.18 9.62 -2.60
N THR A 41 8.55 10.72 -2.98
CA THR A 41 7.51 10.74 -3.99
C THR A 41 8.16 10.68 -5.36
N VAL A 42 7.84 9.62 -6.09
CA VAL A 42 7.93 9.45 -7.54
C VAL A 42 9.01 10.33 -8.21
N HIS A 43 10.19 9.75 -8.44
CA HIS A 43 11.21 10.38 -9.28
C HIS A 43 10.59 10.84 -10.62
N GLY A 44 10.74 12.13 -10.95
CA GLY A 44 10.28 12.68 -12.22
C GLY A 44 8.78 12.95 -12.35
N SER A 45 7.95 12.84 -11.29
CA SER A 45 6.51 13.07 -11.45
C SER A 45 6.13 14.53 -11.65
N ILE A 46 5.44 14.80 -12.76
CA ILE A 46 4.70 16.04 -12.98
C ILE A 46 3.40 15.98 -12.15
N VAL A 47 3.17 16.97 -11.28
CA VAL A 47 1.93 17.10 -10.49
C VAL A 47 1.20 18.43 -10.72
N TYR A 48 1.87 19.45 -11.26
CA TYR A 48 1.26 20.73 -11.60
C TYR A 48 0.19 20.57 -12.69
N PRO A 49 -1.01 21.15 -12.56
CA PRO A 49 -1.37 22.28 -11.67
C PRO A 49 -1.94 21.88 -10.31
N TYR A 50 -1.98 20.60 -9.97
CA TYR A 50 -2.46 20.20 -8.66
C TYR A 50 -1.47 20.59 -7.56
N VAL A 51 -2.04 20.88 -6.40
CA VAL A 51 -1.31 21.08 -5.16
C VAL A 51 -1.11 19.77 -4.41
N MET A 52 0.00 19.66 -3.68
CA MET A 52 0.23 18.50 -2.81
C MET A 52 -0.82 18.43 -1.70
N GLN A 53 -1.22 17.21 -1.36
CA GLN A 53 -2.05 16.81 -0.23
C GLN A 53 -1.19 16.01 0.75
N ASP A 54 -0.09 16.59 1.20
CA ASP A 54 0.97 15.90 1.95
C ASP A 54 1.04 16.28 3.44
N HIS A 55 0.07 17.05 3.93
CA HIS A 55 -0.14 17.32 5.35
C HIS A 55 -1.39 16.58 5.84
N LEU A 56 -1.19 15.38 6.40
CA LEU A 56 -2.28 14.52 6.87
C LEU A 56 -2.52 14.71 8.36
N LEU A 57 -3.76 15.00 8.74
CA LEU A 57 -4.16 15.22 10.12
C LEU A 57 -4.65 13.91 10.75
N ARG A 58 -4.27 13.64 12.00
CA ARG A 58 -4.73 12.44 12.74
C ARG A 58 -5.84 12.72 13.76
N THR A 59 -6.61 13.80 13.54
CA THR A 59 -7.83 14.10 14.32
C THR A 59 -9.06 13.78 13.48
N LYS A 60 -9.87 12.83 13.93
CA LYS A 60 -11.08 12.35 13.25
C LYS A 60 -12.22 13.38 13.36
N VAL A 61 -12.93 13.62 12.25
CA VAL A 61 -14.12 14.48 12.18
C VAL A 61 -15.23 13.80 11.37
N GLU A 62 -16.49 14.13 11.62
CA GLU A 62 -17.58 13.71 10.75
C GLU A 62 -17.59 14.54 9.47
N ARG A 63 -17.59 13.88 8.30
CA ARG A 63 -17.70 14.55 7.00
C ARG A 63 -18.79 13.93 6.16
N THR A 64 -19.63 14.77 5.57
CA THR A 64 -20.70 14.34 4.67
C THR A 64 -20.24 14.41 3.22
N TYR A 65 -20.52 13.35 2.48
CA TYR A 65 -20.19 13.18 1.06
C TYR A 65 -21.48 12.97 0.26
N ARG A 66 -21.52 13.47 -0.98
CA ARG A 66 -22.54 13.06 -1.94
C ARG A 66 -22.28 11.62 -2.36
N ALA A 67 -23.34 10.82 -2.41
CA ALA A 67 -23.28 9.45 -2.86
C ALA A 67 -24.28 9.23 -4.00
N VAL A 68 -23.79 8.74 -5.14
CA VAL A 68 -24.61 8.40 -6.31
C VAL A 68 -24.60 6.88 -6.46
N GLY A 69 -25.76 6.26 -6.58
CA GLY A 69 -25.88 4.80 -6.49
C GLY A 69 -26.78 4.16 -7.53
N LEU A 70 -26.50 2.88 -7.79
CA LEU A 70 -27.33 1.97 -8.59
C LEU A 70 -27.79 0.80 -7.73
N GLU A 71 -28.99 0.30 -7.96
CA GLU A 71 -29.47 -0.90 -7.28
C GLU A 71 -30.36 -1.75 -8.20
N ASN A 72 -30.06 -3.04 -8.28
CA ASN A 72 -30.93 -4.05 -8.91
C ASN A 72 -31.28 -5.14 -7.87
N GLU A 73 -31.79 -6.29 -8.30
CA GLU A 73 -32.23 -7.37 -7.40
C GLU A 73 -31.09 -7.98 -6.57
N TYR A 74 -29.84 -7.87 -7.03
CA TYR A 74 -28.68 -8.56 -6.46
C TYR A 74 -27.62 -7.64 -5.88
N LEU A 75 -27.40 -6.46 -6.46
CA LEU A 75 -26.30 -5.57 -6.10
C LEU A 75 -26.82 -4.17 -5.77
N ARG A 76 -26.20 -3.52 -4.78
CA ARG A 76 -26.32 -2.09 -4.51
C ARG A 76 -24.93 -1.45 -4.54
N VAL A 77 -24.75 -0.49 -5.43
CA VAL A 77 -23.46 0.18 -5.71
C VAL A 77 -23.52 1.63 -5.20
N ILE A 78 -22.46 2.10 -4.55
CA ILE A 78 -22.29 3.47 -4.07
C ILE A 78 -21.00 4.06 -4.65
N CYS A 79 -21.12 5.16 -5.39
CA CYS A 79 -20.03 5.99 -5.88
C CYS A 79 -19.92 7.28 -5.06
N LEU A 80 -18.70 7.70 -4.73
CA LEU A 80 -18.40 8.96 -4.05
C LEU A 80 -17.66 9.93 -5.01
N PRO A 81 -18.37 10.88 -5.65
CA PRO A 81 -17.77 11.81 -6.62
C PRO A 81 -16.59 12.61 -6.06
N GLU A 82 -16.66 13.05 -4.81
CA GLU A 82 -15.64 13.88 -4.14
C GLU A 82 -14.34 13.14 -3.81
N LEU A 83 -14.33 11.81 -3.91
CA LEU A 83 -13.19 10.93 -3.62
C LEU A 83 -12.75 10.20 -4.89
N GLY A 84 -12.49 10.95 -5.97
CA GLY A 84 -12.02 10.40 -7.25
C GLY A 84 -13.08 9.57 -7.99
N GLY A 85 -14.36 9.66 -7.60
CA GLY A 85 -15.42 8.83 -8.16
C GLY A 85 -15.31 7.37 -7.74
N ARG A 86 -14.68 7.10 -6.58
CA ARG A 86 -14.46 5.76 -6.03
C ARG A 86 -15.79 5.01 -5.89
N ILE A 87 -15.81 3.76 -6.35
CA ILE A 87 -16.89 2.83 -5.99
C ILE A 87 -16.60 2.38 -4.57
N HIS A 88 -17.24 3.03 -3.61
CA HIS A 88 -16.96 2.87 -2.18
C HIS A 88 -17.57 1.59 -1.60
N SER A 89 -18.78 1.22 -2.03
CA SER A 89 -19.50 0.02 -1.57
C SER A 89 -20.18 -0.67 -2.75
N VAL A 90 -20.14 -2.00 -2.71
CA VAL A 90 -20.91 -2.88 -3.59
C VAL A 90 -21.46 -4.01 -2.75
N LEU A 91 -22.67 -3.82 -2.23
CA LEU A 91 -23.34 -4.80 -1.40
C LEU A 91 -23.92 -5.92 -2.28
N ASP A 92 -23.45 -7.16 -2.05
CA ASP A 92 -24.09 -8.37 -2.56
C ASP A 92 -25.30 -8.72 -1.69
N LYS A 93 -26.50 -8.45 -2.19
CA LYS A 93 -27.76 -8.71 -1.49
C LYS A 93 -28.10 -10.19 -1.39
N THR A 94 -27.41 -11.07 -2.12
CA THR A 94 -27.61 -12.52 -2.00
C THR A 94 -26.97 -13.09 -0.74
N THR A 95 -25.92 -12.45 -0.24
CA THR A 95 -25.18 -12.85 0.98
C THR A 95 -25.29 -11.83 2.10
N GLY A 96 -25.68 -10.59 1.81
CA GLY A 96 -25.68 -9.46 2.74
C GLY A 96 -24.26 -8.94 3.05
N GLN A 97 -23.27 -9.27 2.23
CA GLN A 97 -21.87 -8.93 2.43
C GLN A 97 -21.37 -7.98 1.33
N GLU A 98 -20.36 -7.17 1.66
CA GLU A 98 -19.69 -6.32 0.66
C GLU A 98 -18.85 -7.18 -0.29
N MET A 99 -19.03 -6.99 -1.58
CA MET A 99 -18.24 -7.62 -2.64
C MET A 99 -16.77 -7.20 -2.57
N PHE A 100 -16.51 -5.94 -2.19
CA PHE A 100 -15.17 -5.35 -2.02
C PHE A 100 -14.87 -5.10 -0.53
N HIS A 101 -13.61 -4.79 -0.21
CA HIS A 101 -13.26 -4.27 1.12
C HIS A 101 -13.86 -2.88 1.30
N LEU A 102 -14.83 -2.75 2.21
CA LEU A 102 -15.42 -1.49 2.61
C LEU A 102 -14.64 -0.91 3.79
N ASN A 103 -14.04 0.27 3.59
CA ASN A 103 -13.45 1.05 4.67
C ASN A 103 -14.49 2.05 5.20
N ARG A 104 -14.84 1.96 6.47
CA ARG A 104 -15.86 2.78 7.14
C ARG A 104 -15.31 4.10 7.66
N VAL A 105 -14.02 4.36 7.45
CA VAL A 105 -13.36 5.63 7.77
C VAL A 105 -12.57 6.12 6.56
N ILE A 106 -12.61 7.43 6.28
CA ILE A 106 -11.72 8.04 5.29
C ILE A 106 -10.44 8.44 6.00
N LYS A 107 -9.43 7.57 5.98
CA LYS A 107 -8.15 7.81 6.65
C LYS A 107 -7.02 7.80 5.62
N PRO A 108 -6.56 8.98 5.16
CA PRO A 108 -5.50 9.03 4.17
C PRO A 108 -4.13 8.62 4.73
N ALA A 109 -3.30 8.02 3.87
CA ALA A 109 -1.87 7.80 4.07
C ALA A 109 -1.07 8.39 2.90
N MET A 110 0.26 8.47 3.04
CA MET A 110 1.16 9.05 2.03
C MET A 110 1.52 8.02 0.95
N ILE A 111 0.67 7.89 -0.08
CA ILE A 111 0.82 6.87 -1.14
C ILE A 111 0.61 7.46 -2.55
N ALA A 112 -0.35 8.37 -2.74
CA ALA A 112 -0.66 8.94 -4.05
C ALA A 112 0.40 9.94 -4.54
N MET A 113 0.39 10.27 -5.83
CA MET A 113 1.29 11.30 -6.40
C MET A 113 1.24 12.63 -5.66
N ARG A 114 0.07 13.00 -5.12
CA ARG A 114 -0.12 14.22 -4.32
C ARG A 114 0.14 14.00 -2.82
N GLY A 115 0.41 12.79 -2.36
CA GLY A 115 0.46 12.44 -0.93
C GLY A 115 -0.73 11.58 -0.53
N ALA A 116 -1.83 12.23 -0.15
CA ALA A 116 -2.99 11.59 0.42
C ALA A 116 -3.65 10.54 -0.50
N TRP A 117 -3.84 9.33 0.04
CA TRP A 117 -4.53 8.21 -0.60
C TRP A 117 -5.34 7.40 0.43
N ILE A 118 -6.43 6.76 0.01
CA ILE A 118 -7.32 5.97 0.89
C ILE A 118 -7.58 4.55 0.34
N SER A 119 -7.77 3.58 1.25
CA SER A 119 -8.07 2.19 0.91
C SER A 119 -9.56 1.90 0.72
N GLY A 120 -9.85 0.76 0.10
CA GLY A 120 -11.20 0.19 -0.02
C GLY A 120 -11.93 0.50 -1.33
N GLY A 121 -12.90 -0.34 -1.68
CA GLY A 121 -13.69 -0.21 -2.90
C GLY A 121 -12.88 -0.38 -4.19
N ILE A 122 -13.23 0.42 -5.21
CA ILE A 122 -12.49 0.51 -6.48
C ILE A 122 -11.92 1.91 -6.67
N GLU A 123 -10.59 2.01 -6.82
CA GLU A 123 -9.93 3.20 -7.33
C GLU A 123 -9.70 3.12 -8.84
N TRP A 124 -10.07 4.18 -9.55
CA TRP A 124 -9.72 4.41 -10.95
C TRP A 124 -8.32 5.00 -11.02
N ASN A 125 -7.32 4.13 -11.08
CA ASN A 125 -5.95 4.57 -10.99
C ASN A 125 -5.45 5.13 -12.32
N SER A 126 -5.93 6.34 -12.65
CA SER A 126 -5.61 7.11 -13.86
C SER A 126 -4.78 8.33 -13.50
N GLY A 127 -3.64 8.53 -14.14
CA GLY A 127 -2.79 9.68 -13.87
C GLY A 127 -1.47 9.54 -14.62
N PRO A 128 -0.54 10.50 -14.51
CA PRO A 128 0.75 10.38 -15.17
C PRO A 128 1.52 9.13 -14.75
N HIS A 129 1.42 8.74 -13.47
CA HIS A 129 2.08 7.55 -12.92
C HIS A 129 1.49 7.12 -11.57
N GLY A 130 1.49 5.82 -11.25
CA GLY A 130 1.08 5.32 -9.93
C GLY A 130 -0.33 5.77 -9.53
N HIS A 131 -0.63 5.79 -8.22
CA HIS A 131 -1.92 6.20 -7.66
C HIS A 131 -2.33 7.64 -8.06
N THR A 132 -3.56 7.79 -8.58
CA THR A 132 -4.08 8.98 -9.25
C THR A 132 -3.94 10.30 -8.47
N VAL A 133 -3.72 11.39 -9.21
CA VAL A 133 -3.78 12.78 -8.70
C VAL A 133 -5.19 13.22 -8.28
N THR A 134 -6.22 12.43 -8.59
CA THR A 134 -7.62 12.76 -8.28
C THR A 134 -8.20 11.95 -7.11
N CYS A 135 -7.38 11.18 -6.38
CA CYS A 135 -7.84 10.23 -5.36
C CYS A 135 -8.77 10.88 -4.32
N LEU A 136 -8.46 12.10 -3.90
CA LEU A 136 -9.26 12.91 -2.98
C LEU A 136 -9.72 14.23 -3.61
N SER A 137 -9.96 14.23 -4.92
CA SER A 137 -10.54 15.35 -5.67
C SER A 137 -11.91 14.96 -6.24
N PRO A 138 -12.81 15.95 -6.41
CA PRO A 138 -14.05 15.71 -7.13
C PRO A 138 -13.79 15.39 -8.60
N VAL A 139 -14.49 14.38 -9.11
CA VAL A 139 -14.53 14.03 -10.55
C VAL A 139 -15.96 14.11 -11.06
N ASN A 140 -16.14 14.03 -12.38
CA ASN A 140 -17.46 14.09 -12.96
C ASN A 140 -18.22 12.78 -12.70
N VAL A 141 -19.47 12.89 -12.26
CA VAL A 141 -20.35 11.74 -12.07
C VAL A 141 -21.74 12.06 -12.61
N ALA A 142 -22.24 11.21 -13.49
CA ALA A 142 -23.59 11.28 -14.00
C ALA A 142 -24.25 9.90 -14.00
N ALA A 143 -25.46 9.81 -13.46
CA ALA A 143 -26.25 8.60 -13.52
C ALA A 143 -27.31 8.71 -14.62
N ARG A 144 -27.54 7.61 -15.35
CA ARG A 144 -28.61 7.54 -16.35
C ARG A 144 -29.32 6.20 -16.33
N GLN A 145 -30.57 6.25 -16.76
CA GLN A 145 -31.36 5.07 -17.04
C GLN A 145 -31.30 4.73 -18.53
N ASN A 146 -31.10 3.45 -18.86
CA ASN A 146 -31.06 2.97 -20.23
C ASN A 146 -32.44 2.40 -20.67
N PRO A 147 -32.71 2.35 -21.99
CA PRO A 147 -33.98 1.84 -22.53
C PRO A 147 -34.27 0.37 -22.21
N ASP A 148 -33.23 -0.45 -22.02
CA ASP A 148 -33.33 -1.89 -21.71
C ASP A 148 -33.61 -2.17 -20.22
N GLY A 149 -33.86 -1.13 -19.41
CA GLY A 149 -34.09 -1.24 -17.97
C GLY A 149 -32.81 -1.26 -17.13
N SER A 150 -31.62 -1.32 -17.75
CA SER A 150 -30.34 -1.13 -17.06
C SER A 150 -30.13 0.33 -16.66
N ALA A 151 -29.16 0.58 -15.80
CA ALA A 151 -28.72 1.93 -15.46
C ALA A 151 -27.19 1.99 -15.41
N THR A 152 -26.64 3.15 -15.74
CA THR A 152 -25.20 3.38 -15.85
C THR A 152 -24.80 4.59 -15.01
N LEU A 153 -23.74 4.43 -14.22
CA LEU A 153 -22.94 5.52 -13.67
C LEU A 153 -21.80 5.80 -14.64
N GLU A 154 -21.75 7.02 -15.15
CA GLU A 154 -20.64 7.55 -15.93
C GLU A 154 -19.77 8.38 -15.01
N ILE A 155 -18.53 7.95 -14.82
CA ILE A 155 -17.51 8.59 -13.99
C ILE A 155 -16.42 9.03 -14.95
N SER A 156 -16.05 10.31 -14.95
CA SER A 156 -15.04 10.81 -15.89
C SER A 156 -14.27 11.99 -15.32
N ASN A 157 -13.12 12.28 -15.91
CA ASN A 157 -12.38 13.48 -15.61
C ASN A 157 -11.50 13.86 -16.80
N THR A 158 -11.38 15.17 -17.08
CA THR A 158 -10.24 15.69 -17.84
C THR A 158 -9.11 15.97 -16.86
N GLU A 159 -8.07 15.14 -16.92
CA GLU A 159 -6.90 15.26 -16.06
C GLU A 159 -6.14 16.57 -16.40
N GLN A 160 -5.76 17.37 -15.40
CA GLN A 160 -5.29 18.75 -15.62
C GLN A 160 -3.82 18.89 -16.07
N ILE A 161 -2.99 17.86 -15.94
CA ILE A 161 -1.56 17.86 -16.33
C ILE A 161 -1.41 17.69 -17.84
N PHE A 162 -2.01 16.63 -18.40
CA PHE A 162 -1.91 16.30 -19.83
C PHE A 162 -3.19 16.61 -20.61
N ARG A 163 -4.27 16.97 -19.92
CA ARG A 163 -5.57 17.24 -20.54
C ARG A 163 -6.13 16.03 -21.27
N THR A 164 -5.64 14.82 -20.94
CA THR A 164 -6.23 13.57 -21.40
C THR A 164 -7.52 13.31 -20.64
N ARG A 165 -8.47 12.66 -21.30
CA ARG A 165 -9.76 12.35 -20.69
C ARG A 165 -9.90 10.85 -20.50
N TRP A 166 -10.39 10.47 -19.34
CA TRP A 166 -10.81 9.12 -19.04
C TRP A 166 -12.29 9.08 -18.68
N ILE A 167 -12.95 7.98 -19.06
CA ILE A 167 -14.35 7.72 -18.77
C ILE A 167 -14.47 6.26 -18.35
N VAL A 168 -15.08 6.04 -17.19
CA VAL A 168 -15.49 4.75 -16.66
C VAL A 168 -17.02 4.71 -16.62
N ARG A 169 -17.61 3.69 -17.24
CA ARG A 169 -19.07 3.47 -17.22
C ARG A 169 -19.38 2.18 -16.48
N VAL A 170 -19.92 2.29 -15.27
CA VAL A 170 -20.36 1.17 -14.45
C VAL A 170 -21.85 0.94 -14.67
N THR A 171 -22.23 -0.22 -15.21
CA THR A 171 -23.62 -0.54 -15.57
C THR A 171 -24.13 -1.73 -14.77
N LEU A 172 -25.29 -1.55 -14.13
CA LEU A 172 -26.08 -2.65 -13.58
C LEU A 172 -27.23 -3.00 -14.53
N ARG A 173 -27.44 -4.30 -14.75
CA ARG A 173 -28.52 -4.82 -15.60
C ARG A 173 -29.58 -5.53 -14.75
N PRO A 174 -30.88 -5.47 -15.11
CA PRO A 174 -31.91 -6.25 -14.45
C PRO A 174 -31.59 -7.75 -14.51
N GLY A 175 -31.81 -8.46 -13.41
CA GLY A 175 -31.61 -9.91 -13.36
C GLY A 175 -30.16 -10.39 -13.46
N LYS A 176 -29.17 -9.49 -13.36
CA LYS A 176 -27.73 -9.83 -13.39
C LYS A 176 -27.00 -9.41 -12.11
N ALA A 177 -26.14 -10.29 -11.59
CA ALA A 177 -25.33 -10.06 -10.40
C ALA A 177 -23.87 -9.77 -10.79
N PHE A 178 -23.64 -8.75 -11.63
CA PHE A 178 -22.30 -8.27 -11.96
C PHE A 178 -22.30 -6.75 -12.15
N LEU A 179 -21.13 -6.14 -11.95
CA LEU A 179 -20.78 -4.85 -12.50
C LEU A 179 -20.26 -5.06 -13.91
N GLU A 180 -20.84 -4.34 -14.88
CA GLU A 180 -20.28 -4.25 -16.23
C GLU A 180 -19.60 -2.90 -16.38
N GLU A 181 -18.32 -2.92 -16.71
CA GLU A 181 -17.50 -1.73 -16.81
C GLU A 181 -17.03 -1.54 -18.25
N THR A 182 -17.22 -0.34 -18.78
CA THR A 182 -16.61 0.07 -20.06
C THR A 182 -15.74 1.28 -19.80
N ILE A 183 -14.45 1.16 -20.12
CA ILE A 183 -13.44 2.15 -19.79
C ILE A 183 -12.81 2.65 -21.08
N SER A 184 -12.62 3.96 -21.18
CA SER A 184 -11.96 4.59 -22.33
C SER A 184 -11.08 5.75 -21.89
N LEU A 185 -9.89 5.83 -22.48
CA LEU A 185 -8.93 6.92 -22.38
C LEU A 185 -8.76 7.52 -23.77
N TYR A 186 -8.79 8.84 -23.89
CA TYR A 186 -8.47 9.49 -25.16
C TYR A 186 -7.70 10.79 -24.98
N ASN A 187 -6.94 11.15 -26.02
CA ASN A 187 -6.16 12.37 -26.05
C ASN A 187 -6.84 13.44 -26.92
N PRO A 188 -7.41 14.49 -26.29
CA PRO A 188 -8.06 15.57 -27.01
C PRO A 188 -7.10 16.66 -27.50
N THR A 189 -5.82 16.60 -27.18
CA THR A 189 -4.82 17.60 -27.58
C THR A 189 -4.04 17.16 -28.82
N ASP A 190 -3.25 18.08 -29.39
CA ASP A 190 -2.24 17.76 -30.41
C ASP A 190 -0.90 17.29 -29.80
N GLY A 191 -0.79 17.25 -28.47
CA GLY A 191 0.37 16.71 -27.76
C GLY A 191 0.40 15.18 -27.79
N MET A 192 1.49 14.58 -27.35
CA MET A 192 1.68 13.14 -27.28
C MET A 192 1.99 12.73 -25.84
N HIS A 193 0.95 12.27 -25.15
CA HIS A 193 0.99 12.12 -23.71
C HIS A 193 1.07 10.65 -23.28
N PRO A 194 1.77 10.34 -22.17
CA PRO A 194 1.70 9.01 -21.60
C PRO A 194 0.29 8.75 -21.05
N TYR A 195 -0.08 7.47 -20.97
CA TYR A 195 -1.23 7.03 -20.21
C TYR A 195 -0.88 5.87 -19.29
N TYR A 196 -1.56 5.86 -18.16
CA TYR A 196 -1.49 4.83 -17.15
C TYR A 196 -2.90 4.60 -16.61
N PHE A 197 -3.30 3.34 -16.50
CA PHE A 197 -4.60 2.99 -15.93
C PHE A 197 -4.54 1.63 -15.26
N TRP A 198 -4.98 1.56 -14.00
CA TRP A 198 -5.24 0.29 -13.31
C TRP A 198 -6.55 0.39 -12.53
N ASN A 199 -7.41 -0.60 -12.68
CA ASN A 199 -8.63 -0.74 -11.90
C ASN A 199 -8.27 -1.41 -10.57
N CYS A 200 -8.03 -0.60 -9.52
CA CYS A 200 -7.49 -1.08 -8.25
C CYS A 200 -8.63 -1.47 -7.31
N THR A 201 -8.97 -2.76 -7.29
CA THR A 201 -10.12 -3.27 -6.53
C THR A 201 -9.66 -3.95 -5.24
N ALA A 202 -10.18 -3.51 -4.10
CA ALA A 202 -9.81 -4.01 -2.79
C ALA A 202 -10.69 -5.21 -2.35
N PHE A 203 -10.08 -6.25 -1.78
CA PHE A 203 -10.76 -7.41 -1.19
C PHE A 203 -10.22 -7.70 0.23
N PRO A 204 -11.04 -8.17 1.19
CA PRO A 204 -10.55 -8.41 2.56
C PRO A 204 -9.41 -9.44 2.62
N ASN A 205 -8.37 -9.11 3.39
CA ASN A 205 -7.27 -10.02 3.68
C ASN A 205 -7.59 -10.80 4.97
N LYS A 206 -7.91 -12.09 4.87
CA LYS A 206 -8.13 -12.97 6.02
C LYS A 206 -7.28 -14.21 5.88
N THR A 207 -7.15 -14.98 6.96
CA THR A 207 -6.37 -16.23 6.98
C THR A 207 -6.84 -17.26 5.94
N GLY A 208 -8.14 -17.26 5.62
CA GLY A 208 -8.75 -18.10 4.58
C GLY A 208 -8.71 -17.50 3.17
N THR A 209 -8.19 -16.29 2.99
CA THR A 209 -8.12 -15.63 1.68
C THR A 209 -6.99 -16.19 0.83
N ARG A 210 -7.29 -16.44 -0.44
CA ARG A 210 -6.34 -16.82 -1.48
C ARG A 210 -6.59 -16.08 -2.79
N PHE A 211 -5.51 -15.81 -3.51
CA PHE A 211 -5.56 -15.36 -4.90
C PHE A 211 -5.91 -16.52 -5.85
N ILE A 212 -6.63 -16.22 -6.91
CA ILE A 212 -6.97 -17.16 -7.98
C ILE A 212 -6.54 -16.55 -9.31
N PHE A 213 -5.35 -16.94 -9.76
CA PHE A 213 -4.74 -16.48 -11.00
C PHE A 213 -4.38 -17.70 -11.84
N PRO A 214 -5.00 -17.89 -13.02
CA PRO A 214 -4.73 -19.03 -13.89
C PRO A 214 -3.44 -18.82 -14.71
N MET A 215 -2.30 -18.68 -14.03
CA MET A 215 -0.98 -18.44 -14.61
C MET A 215 0.05 -19.49 -14.17
N SER A 216 1.19 -19.57 -14.84
CA SER A 216 2.32 -20.44 -14.43
C SER A 216 3.59 -19.66 -14.04
N LEU A 217 3.62 -18.36 -14.34
CA LEU A 217 4.74 -17.47 -14.07
C LEU A 217 4.21 -16.11 -13.59
N GLY A 218 4.70 -15.67 -12.44
CA GLY A 218 4.48 -14.32 -11.91
C GLY A 218 5.76 -13.50 -11.93
N THR A 219 5.63 -12.17 -11.85
CA THR A 219 6.76 -11.24 -11.72
C THR A 219 6.47 -10.09 -10.76
N ASP A 220 7.53 -9.43 -10.30
CA ASP A 220 7.47 -8.25 -9.43
C ASP A 220 7.00 -6.99 -10.18
N HIS A 221 6.98 -5.86 -9.47
CA HIS A 221 6.51 -4.58 -9.98
C HIS A 221 7.24 -4.09 -11.24
N ASN A 222 8.54 -4.40 -11.38
CA ASN A 222 9.39 -3.89 -12.44
C ASN A 222 9.70 -4.92 -13.54
N ALA A 223 9.07 -6.09 -13.52
CA ALA A 223 9.37 -7.22 -14.39
C ALA A 223 10.85 -7.66 -14.36
N ARG A 224 11.48 -7.67 -13.18
CA ARG A 224 12.90 -8.02 -12.96
C ARG A 224 13.08 -9.35 -12.25
N GLU A 225 12.18 -9.66 -11.32
CA GLU A 225 12.20 -10.89 -10.54
C GLU A 225 11.00 -11.75 -10.95
N PHE A 226 11.25 -13.02 -11.25
CA PHE A 226 10.25 -13.96 -11.76
C PHE A 226 10.14 -15.16 -10.83
N PHE A 227 8.92 -15.60 -10.57
CA PHE A 227 8.62 -16.73 -9.69
C PHE A 227 7.58 -17.66 -10.30
N ARG A 228 7.62 -18.92 -9.89
CA ARG A 228 6.68 -19.95 -10.35
C ARG A 228 5.35 -19.82 -9.62
N TRP A 229 4.25 -20.03 -10.31
CA TRP A 229 2.91 -19.94 -9.73
C TRP A 229 2.17 -21.29 -9.83
N PRO A 230 1.36 -21.66 -8.81
CA PRO A 230 1.25 -21.01 -7.50
C PRO A 230 2.37 -21.42 -6.53
N ILE A 231 3.10 -22.51 -6.82
CA ILE A 231 4.16 -23.00 -5.93
C ILE A 231 5.53 -22.41 -6.33
N HIS A 232 6.15 -21.66 -5.42
CA HIS A 232 7.51 -21.16 -5.56
C HIS A 232 8.32 -21.55 -4.32
N GLU A 233 9.49 -22.15 -4.53
CA GLU A 233 10.39 -22.57 -3.43
C GLU A 233 9.70 -23.41 -2.33
N GLY A 234 8.72 -24.23 -2.73
CA GLY A 234 7.95 -25.08 -1.81
C GLY A 234 6.80 -24.39 -1.07
N GLN A 235 6.59 -23.09 -1.28
CA GLN A 235 5.48 -22.32 -0.72
C GLN A 235 4.38 -22.10 -1.76
N ASP A 236 3.12 -22.17 -1.31
CA ASP A 236 1.96 -21.87 -2.14
C ASP A 236 1.61 -20.38 -2.05
N LEU A 237 2.07 -19.61 -3.04
CA LEU A 237 1.84 -18.17 -3.14
C LEU A 237 0.38 -17.81 -3.45
N SER A 238 -0.52 -18.78 -3.68
CA SER A 238 -1.94 -18.44 -3.76
C SER A 238 -2.51 -18.06 -2.39
N TRP A 239 -1.94 -18.53 -1.27
CA TRP A 239 -2.45 -18.27 0.07
C TRP A 239 -1.82 -17.03 0.69
N LEU A 240 -2.65 -16.07 1.13
CA LEU A 240 -2.17 -14.81 1.70
C LEU A 240 -1.32 -14.98 2.96
N LYS A 241 -1.66 -15.98 3.80
CA LYS A 241 -0.89 -16.34 5.00
C LYS A 241 0.56 -16.76 4.74
N ASN A 242 0.93 -17.04 3.49
CA ASN A 242 2.30 -17.40 3.10
C ASN A 242 3.11 -16.17 2.67
N TYR A 243 2.51 -14.97 2.65
CA TYR A 243 3.24 -13.73 2.38
C TYR A 243 3.73 -13.11 3.67
N ASP A 244 5.04 -13.18 3.87
CA ASP A 244 5.71 -12.52 4.98
C ASP A 244 5.58 -10.99 4.87
N THR A 245 5.94 -10.42 3.73
CA THR A 245 5.96 -8.97 3.50
C THR A 245 5.08 -8.58 2.32
N TYR A 246 4.97 -7.28 2.09
CA TYR A 246 4.28 -6.73 0.93
C TYR A 246 4.80 -7.36 -0.37
N ALA A 247 3.90 -7.68 -1.28
CA ALA A 247 4.24 -8.31 -2.53
C ALA A 247 3.36 -7.79 -3.66
N SER A 248 4.00 -7.48 -4.79
CA SER A 248 3.33 -7.26 -6.07
C SER A 248 3.47 -8.50 -6.93
N VAL A 249 2.36 -9.01 -7.43
CA VAL A 249 2.29 -10.23 -8.23
C VAL A 249 1.61 -9.92 -9.55
N PHE A 250 2.40 -9.82 -10.63
CA PHE A 250 1.90 -9.61 -11.98
C PHE A 250 1.89 -10.91 -12.76
N ALA A 251 0.78 -11.18 -13.47
CA ALA A 251 0.69 -12.35 -14.32
C ALA A 251 1.45 -12.16 -15.63
N VAL A 252 2.36 -13.08 -15.95
CA VAL A 252 3.13 -13.05 -17.20
C VAL A 252 2.46 -13.93 -18.24
N GLN A 253 2.04 -13.32 -19.36
CA GLN A 253 1.43 -14.03 -20.50
C GLN A 253 0.25 -14.95 -20.10
N CYS A 254 -0.61 -14.51 -19.19
CA CYS A 254 -1.80 -15.24 -18.78
C CYS A 254 -2.83 -15.26 -19.92
N THR A 255 -3.14 -16.45 -20.45
CA THR A 255 -4.02 -16.66 -21.61
C THR A 255 -5.49 -16.94 -21.26
N HIS A 256 -5.85 -16.74 -19.98
CA HIS A 256 -7.21 -16.96 -19.48
C HIS A 256 -7.88 -15.62 -19.16
N ASP A 257 -9.19 -15.55 -19.39
CA ASP A 257 -10.00 -14.33 -19.33
C ASP A 257 -10.47 -13.96 -17.92
N PHE A 258 -10.01 -14.66 -16.88
CA PHE A 258 -10.49 -14.44 -15.52
C PHE A 258 -9.37 -14.49 -14.49
N PHE A 259 -9.59 -13.83 -13.37
CA PHE A 259 -8.80 -13.95 -12.15
C PHE A 259 -9.62 -13.43 -10.96
N GLY A 260 -9.10 -13.53 -9.75
CA GLY A 260 -9.77 -12.97 -8.58
C GLY A 260 -9.17 -13.38 -7.25
N ALA A 261 -10.01 -13.35 -6.22
CA ALA A 261 -9.69 -13.78 -4.86
C ALA A 261 -10.87 -14.53 -4.23
N TYR A 262 -10.57 -15.41 -3.29
CA TYR A 262 -11.59 -16.18 -2.57
C TYR A 262 -11.19 -16.36 -1.12
N ASP A 263 -12.13 -16.11 -0.21
CA ASP A 263 -12.04 -16.42 1.21
C ASP A 263 -12.75 -17.76 1.46
N VAL A 264 -11.96 -18.78 1.77
CA VAL A 264 -12.44 -20.16 1.98
C VAL A 264 -13.24 -20.29 3.26
N ASP A 265 -12.89 -19.54 4.31
CA ASP A 265 -13.58 -19.60 5.60
C ASP A 265 -14.96 -18.93 5.50
N ALA A 266 -15.05 -17.84 4.72
CA ALA A 266 -16.30 -17.16 4.43
C ALA A 266 -17.10 -17.78 3.26
N ASP A 267 -16.53 -18.77 2.57
CA ASP A 267 -17.06 -19.42 1.35
C ASP A 267 -17.55 -18.39 0.31
N ARG A 268 -16.75 -17.35 0.08
CA ARG A 268 -17.08 -16.25 -0.84
C ARG A 268 -15.85 -15.66 -1.51
N GLY A 269 -16.03 -15.05 -2.66
CA GLY A 269 -14.95 -14.40 -3.38
C GLY A 269 -15.43 -13.40 -4.42
N LEU A 270 -14.46 -12.97 -5.21
CA LEU A 270 -14.60 -12.00 -6.27
C LEU A 270 -13.98 -12.56 -7.54
N VAL A 271 -14.69 -12.44 -8.65
CA VAL A 271 -14.18 -12.72 -9.99
C VAL A 271 -14.11 -11.44 -10.80
N GLN A 272 -12.97 -11.23 -11.45
CA GLN A 272 -12.82 -10.34 -12.60
C GLN A 272 -12.85 -11.18 -13.88
N TRP A 273 -13.56 -10.72 -14.89
CA TRP A 273 -13.55 -11.32 -16.23
C TRP A 273 -13.37 -10.25 -17.32
N ALA A 274 -12.43 -10.46 -18.24
CA ALA A 274 -12.23 -9.66 -19.45
C ALA A 274 -11.44 -10.46 -20.52
N ASP A 275 -11.65 -10.16 -21.80
CA ASP A 275 -10.84 -10.75 -22.88
C ASP A 275 -9.36 -10.38 -22.68
N HIS A 276 -8.51 -11.36 -22.40
CA HIS A 276 -7.09 -11.13 -22.12
C HIS A 276 -6.31 -10.51 -23.28
N ARG A 277 -6.86 -10.54 -24.51
CA ARG A 277 -6.26 -9.92 -25.70
C ARG A 277 -6.53 -8.43 -25.77
N GLU A 278 -7.61 -7.97 -25.13
CA GLU A 278 -7.93 -6.54 -24.96
C GLU A 278 -7.39 -6.00 -23.63
N LEU A 279 -7.46 -6.81 -22.56
CA LEU A 279 -7.06 -6.45 -21.19
C LEU A 279 -6.13 -7.50 -20.59
N SER A 280 -4.84 -7.37 -20.91
CA SER A 280 -3.83 -8.37 -20.55
C SER A 280 -3.37 -8.29 -19.09
N GLY A 281 -3.30 -7.10 -18.50
CA GLY A 281 -2.75 -6.85 -17.17
C GLY A 281 -3.62 -7.43 -16.06
N LYS A 282 -3.01 -8.28 -15.23
CA LYS A 282 -3.62 -8.90 -14.05
C LYS A 282 -2.62 -8.81 -12.91
N LYS A 283 -2.99 -8.11 -11.85
CA LYS A 283 -2.13 -7.86 -10.69
C LYS A 283 -2.83 -8.26 -9.40
N ALA A 284 -2.09 -8.95 -8.54
CA ALA A 284 -2.39 -9.12 -7.14
C ALA A 284 -1.41 -8.30 -6.30
N TRP A 285 -1.89 -7.73 -5.20
CA TRP A 285 -1.04 -7.03 -4.24
C TRP A 285 -1.52 -7.29 -2.81
N THR A 286 -0.57 -7.42 -1.89
CA THR A 286 -0.80 -7.62 -0.46
C THR A 286 0.26 -6.89 0.35
N TRP A 287 -0.08 -6.46 1.57
CA TRP A 287 0.86 -5.94 2.57
C TRP A 287 1.67 -7.03 3.29
N GLY A 288 1.28 -8.29 3.17
CA GLY A 288 1.85 -9.42 3.91
C GLY A 288 1.42 -9.46 5.38
N GLU A 289 2.01 -10.39 6.13
CA GLU A 289 1.64 -10.67 7.53
C GLU A 289 2.54 -9.99 8.57
N TRP A 290 3.69 -9.44 8.17
CA TRP A 290 4.66 -8.86 9.08
C TRP A 290 4.27 -7.46 9.56
N GLU A 291 4.83 -7.06 10.70
CA GLU A 291 4.51 -5.82 11.40
C GLU A 291 4.64 -4.58 10.49
N PHE A 292 5.64 -4.53 9.61
CA PHE A 292 5.79 -3.44 8.65
C PHE A 292 4.54 -3.23 7.79
N GLY A 293 4.00 -4.29 7.18
CA GLY A 293 2.78 -4.21 6.38
C GLY A 293 1.56 -3.91 7.23
N ARG A 294 1.45 -4.55 8.41
CA ARG A 294 0.33 -4.33 9.35
C ARG A 294 0.24 -2.89 9.84
N VAL A 295 1.37 -2.24 10.13
CA VAL A 295 1.41 -0.84 10.56
C VAL A 295 1.01 0.09 9.40
N ALA A 296 1.45 -0.19 8.17
CA ALA A 296 1.01 0.57 7.01
C ALA A 296 -0.51 0.46 6.76
N GLU A 297 -1.11 -0.72 6.98
CA GLU A 297 -2.57 -0.91 6.92
C GLU A 297 -3.32 -0.10 8.01
N GLN A 298 -2.76 -0.01 9.22
CA GLN A 298 -3.33 0.79 10.32
C GLN A 298 -3.34 2.29 10.01
N ASP A 299 -2.51 2.76 9.08
CA ASP A 299 -2.54 4.15 8.63
C ASP A 299 -3.71 4.46 7.67
N LEU A 300 -4.40 3.43 7.18
CA LEU A 300 -5.47 3.52 6.19
C LEU A 300 -6.87 3.23 6.75
N THR A 301 -6.97 2.53 7.87
CA THR A 301 -8.23 2.25 8.56
C THR A 301 -8.04 2.26 10.08
N ASP A 302 -9.14 2.25 10.83
CA ASP A 302 -9.12 2.09 12.27
C ASP A 302 -9.50 0.65 12.68
N GLU A 303 -10.58 0.10 12.13
CA GLU A 303 -11.18 -1.17 12.59
C GLU A 303 -11.58 -2.14 11.46
N ASP A 304 -11.56 -1.74 10.19
CA ASP A 304 -12.05 -2.60 9.09
C ASP A 304 -11.08 -3.74 8.71
N GLY A 305 -9.87 -3.69 9.28
CA GLY A 305 -8.86 -4.73 9.14
C GLY A 305 -8.12 -4.68 7.81
N PRO A 306 -7.26 -5.69 7.57
CA PRO A 306 -6.36 -5.70 6.44
C PRO A 306 -7.05 -6.03 5.11
N TYR A 307 -6.40 -5.66 4.01
CA TYR A 307 -6.94 -5.85 2.66
C TYR A 307 -5.85 -6.25 1.66
N ILE A 308 -6.31 -6.78 0.53
CA ILE A 308 -5.51 -7.03 -0.67
C ILE A 308 -6.10 -6.28 -1.85
N GLU A 309 -5.31 -6.12 -2.90
CA GLU A 309 -5.79 -5.57 -4.15
C GLU A 309 -5.73 -6.62 -5.26
N VAL A 310 -6.81 -6.70 -6.03
CA VAL A 310 -6.95 -7.48 -7.24
C VAL A 310 -7.21 -6.47 -8.35
N GLN A 311 -6.32 -6.38 -9.33
CA GLN A 311 -6.31 -5.26 -10.27
C GLN A 311 -6.21 -5.72 -11.71
N SER A 312 -6.93 -5.03 -12.59
CA SER A 312 -6.86 -5.18 -14.05
C SER A 312 -6.32 -3.91 -14.69
N GLY A 313 -5.64 -4.04 -15.84
CA GLY A 313 -5.11 -2.89 -16.56
C GLY A 313 -4.70 -3.25 -18.00
N PRO A 314 -4.66 -2.28 -18.93
CA PRO A 314 -4.28 -2.53 -20.31
C PRO A 314 -2.78 -2.77 -20.49
N LEU A 315 -1.97 -2.50 -19.46
CA LEU A 315 -0.51 -2.61 -19.49
C LEU A 315 -0.02 -3.87 -18.76
N PRO A 316 1.15 -4.44 -19.14
CA PRO A 316 1.68 -5.65 -18.51
C PRO A 316 2.00 -5.46 -17.01
N THR A 317 2.65 -4.36 -16.64
CA THR A 317 2.97 -4.01 -15.25
C THR A 317 2.63 -2.57 -14.91
N GLN A 318 2.75 -2.22 -13.63
CA GLN A 318 2.62 -0.84 -13.15
C GLN A 318 3.87 0.01 -13.31
N SER A 319 4.96 -0.57 -13.84
CA SER A 319 6.15 0.17 -14.27
C SER A 319 6.12 0.53 -15.77
N ASP A 320 5.12 0.04 -16.50
CA ASP A 320 4.89 0.33 -17.90
C ASP A 320 3.96 1.53 -18.08
N TYR A 321 4.12 2.21 -19.20
CA TYR A 321 3.27 3.33 -19.62
C TYR A 321 2.93 3.16 -21.08
N GLY A 322 1.67 3.41 -21.42
CA GLY A 322 1.28 3.53 -22.82
C GLY A 322 1.44 4.96 -23.32
N ARG A 323 1.29 5.15 -24.63
CA ARG A 323 1.34 6.45 -25.30
C ARG A 323 0.00 6.72 -25.96
N LEU A 324 -0.60 7.89 -25.69
CA LEU A 324 -1.74 8.42 -26.43
C LEU A 324 -1.24 9.49 -27.40
N ARG A 325 -1.19 9.15 -28.68
CA ARG A 325 -0.98 10.10 -29.77
C ARG A 325 -2.18 11.05 -29.92
N PRO A 326 -2.03 12.17 -30.64
CA PRO A 326 -3.15 13.02 -31.00
C PRO A 326 -4.32 12.21 -31.55
N ARG A 327 -5.52 12.46 -31.02
CA ARG A 327 -6.76 11.77 -31.40
C ARG A 327 -6.78 10.27 -31.10
N GLN A 328 -5.82 9.70 -30.37
CA GLN A 328 -5.83 8.27 -30.02
C GLN A 328 -6.80 7.98 -28.89
N THR A 329 -7.40 6.78 -28.94
CA THR A 329 -8.32 6.24 -27.92
C THR A 329 -7.84 4.84 -27.58
N VAL A 330 -7.86 4.50 -26.28
CA VAL A 330 -7.70 3.14 -25.77
C VAL A 330 -8.94 2.83 -24.97
N ALA A 331 -9.61 1.72 -25.26
CA ALA A 331 -10.84 1.34 -24.59
C ALA A 331 -10.94 -0.18 -24.45
N TRP A 332 -11.59 -0.63 -23.39
CA TRP A 332 -11.85 -2.04 -23.11
C TRP A 332 -13.12 -2.20 -22.28
N ARG A 333 -13.53 -3.45 -22.09
CA ARG A 333 -14.69 -3.81 -21.28
C ARG A 333 -14.35 -4.94 -20.32
N GLU A 334 -14.87 -4.85 -19.10
CA GLU A 334 -14.64 -5.84 -18.07
C GLU A 334 -15.87 -6.06 -17.18
N TRP A 335 -15.84 -7.14 -16.41
CA TRP A 335 -16.92 -7.53 -15.51
C TRP A 335 -16.35 -7.94 -14.16
N TRP A 336 -17.01 -7.47 -13.10
CA TRP A 336 -16.72 -7.86 -11.73
C TRP A 336 -17.97 -8.47 -11.12
N TYR A 337 -17.85 -9.62 -10.44
CA TYR A 337 -19.00 -10.20 -9.75
C TYR A 337 -18.64 -11.01 -8.50
N PRO A 338 -19.52 -11.03 -7.49
CA PRO A 338 -19.32 -11.84 -6.31
C PRO A 338 -19.60 -13.31 -6.62
N VAL A 339 -18.91 -14.20 -5.93
CA VAL A 339 -19.16 -15.66 -5.95
C VAL A 339 -19.24 -16.17 -4.53
N HIS A 340 -20.02 -17.22 -4.29
CA HIS A 340 -20.12 -17.87 -2.99
C HIS A 340 -20.53 -19.34 -3.11
N GLY A 341 -20.28 -20.09 -2.05
CA GLY A 341 -20.71 -21.48 -1.94
C GLY A 341 -19.98 -22.45 -2.86
N LEU A 342 -18.81 -22.04 -3.38
CA LEU A 342 -17.96 -22.82 -4.28
C LEU A 342 -16.93 -23.69 -3.54
N GLY A 343 -16.85 -23.60 -2.21
CA GLY A 343 -15.92 -24.39 -1.40
C GLY A 343 -14.59 -23.69 -1.18
N ASP A 344 -13.57 -24.08 -1.94
CA ASP A 344 -12.19 -23.60 -1.75
C ASP A 344 -11.69 -22.61 -2.82
N GLY A 345 -12.58 -22.14 -3.70
CA GLY A 345 -12.25 -21.20 -4.77
C GLY A 345 -13.10 -21.38 -6.00
N PHE A 346 -12.54 -21.03 -7.16
CA PHE A 346 -13.06 -21.32 -8.49
C PHE A 346 -11.91 -21.76 -9.39
N GLU A 347 -12.16 -22.79 -10.21
CA GLU A 347 -11.20 -23.34 -11.16
C GLU A 347 -11.35 -22.71 -12.55
N PHE A 348 -12.56 -22.27 -12.92
CA PHE A 348 -12.85 -21.63 -14.20
C PHE A 348 -13.99 -20.61 -14.07
N ALA A 349 -13.94 -19.54 -14.85
CA ALA A 349 -14.97 -18.52 -14.83
C ALA A 349 -15.20 -17.86 -16.21
N THR A 350 -16.46 -17.54 -16.49
CA THR A 350 -16.88 -16.68 -17.61
C THR A 350 -17.69 -15.50 -17.06
N ARG A 351 -18.09 -14.52 -17.87
CA ARG A 351 -19.06 -13.50 -17.43
C ARG A 351 -20.43 -14.06 -17.00
N HIS A 352 -20.72 -15.34 -17.27
CA HIS A 352 -22.01 -15.99 -17.02
C HIS A 352 -22.02 -16.91 -15.80
N VAL A 353 -20.91 -17.62 -15.53
CA VAL A 353 -20.83 -18.63 -14.47
C VAL A 353 -19.40 -18.79 -13.98
N ALA A 354 -19.25 -18.97 -12.67
CA ALA A 354 -18.00 -19.43 -12.04
C ALA A 354 -18.17 -20.87 -11.56
N ILE A 355 -17.14 -21.68 -11.79
CA ILE A 355 -17.16 -23.13 -11.59
C ILE A 355 -15.95 -23.52 -10.75
N ASN A 356 -16.17 -24.36 -9.76
CA ASN A 356 -15.11 -25.03 -9.01
C ASN A 356 -15.28 -26.55 -9.06
N VAL A 357 -14.17 -27.29 -9.01
CA VAL A 357 -14.18 -28.76 -8.98
C VAL A 357 -13.51 -29.23 -7.71
N MET A 358 -14.33 -29.68 -6.76
CA MET A 358 -13.86 -30.25 -5.50
C MET A 358 -13.41 -31.69 -5.76
N ARG A 359 -12.15 -32.00 -5.46
CA ARG A 359 -11.58 -33.35 -5.57
C ARG A 359 -11.20 -33.85 -4.19
N GLY A 360 -11.74 -34.99 -3.76
CA GLY A 360 -11.42 -35.55 -2.45
C GLY A 360 -11.73 -37.04 -2.31
N ARG A 361 -11.54 -37.58 -1.10
CA ARG A 361 -11.81 -39.00 -0.79
C ARG A 361 -13.27 -39.41 -1.04
N LYS A 362 -14.19 -38.45 -1.00
CA LYS A 362 -15.63 -38.66 -1.22
C LYS A 362 -16.04 -38.63 -2.70
N GLY A 363 -15.11 -38.43 -3.63
CA GLY A 363 -15.36 -38.33 -5.08
C GLY A 363 -15.04 -36.94 -5.64
N VAL A 364 -15.56 -36.68 -6.85
CA VAL A 364 -15.43 -35.39 -7.54
C VAL A 364 -16.80 -34.70 -7.55
N GLU A 365 -16.82 -33.41 -7.23
CA GLU A 365 -18.03 -32.58 -7.23
C GLU A 365 -17.77 -31.29 -8.03
N VAL A 366 -18.63 -31.00 -9.00
CA VAL A 366 -18.67 -29.71 -9.70
C VAL A 366 -19.61 -28.79 -8.93
N ARG A 367 -19.09 -27.62 -8.53
CA ARG A 367 -19.88 -26.52 -7.97
C ARG A 367 -19.94 -25.37 -8.95
N ALA A 368 -21.11 -24.78 -9.16
CA ALA A 368 -21.24 -23.66 -10.08
C ALA A 368 -22.23 -22.61 -9.57
N ILE A 369 -21.90 -21.34 -9.74
CA ILE A 369 -22.77 -20.21 -9.43
C ILE A 369 -22.82 -19.28 -10.65
N ALA A 370 -24.01 -18.83 -11.02
CA ALA A 370 -24.22 -18.02 -12.22
C ALA A 370 -24.47 -16.56 -11.89
N THR A 371 -24.12 -15.67 -12.82
CA THR A 371 -24.36 -14.23 -12.69
C THR A 371 -25.77 -13.81 -13.11
N GLY A 372 -26.64 -14.77 -13.42
CA GLY A 372 -28.06 -14.55 -13.71
C GLY A 372 -28.86 -15.86 -13.59
N VAL A 373 -30.17 -15.78 -13.80
CA VAL A 373 -31.06 -16.95 -13.70
C VAL A 373 -31.12 -17.72 -15.03
N TYR A 374 -30.79 -19.01 -15.00
CA TYR A 374 -30.86 -19.91 -16.15
C TYR A 374 -31.58 -21.20 -15.76
N ASN A 375 -32.92 -21.15 -15.81
CA ASN A 375 -33.77 -22.29 -15.45
C ASN A 375 -33.74 -23.38 -16.54
N GLY A 376 -33.60 -24.64 -16.13
CA GLY A 376 -33.48 -25.78 -17.02
C GLY A 376 -32.22 -25.75 -17.89
N ALA A 377 -31.15 -25.12 -17.42
CA ALA A 377 -29.83 -25.24 -18.02
C ALA A 377 -29.36 -26.70 -17.99
N THR A 378 -28.42 -27.05 -18.87
CA THR A 378 -27.86 -28.39 -18.93
C THR A 378 -26.38 -28.33 -18.60
N CYS A 379 -25.93 -29.19 -17.68
CA CYS A 379 -24.53 -29.49 -17.46
C CYS A 379 -24.19 -30.84 -18.11
N ILE A 380 -23.18 -30.85 -18.98
CA ILE A 380 -22.69 -32.05 -19.66
C ILE A 380 -21.27 -32.31 -19.17
N ILE A 381 -21.03 -33.52 -18.70
CA ILE A 381 -19.70 -34.02 -18.36
C ILE A 381 -19.27 -35.01 -19.44
N SER A 382 -18.09 -34.79 -20.01
CA SER A 382 -17.51 -35.69 -21.00
C SER A 382 -16.06 -36.07 -20.71
N GLN A 383 -15.66 -37.27 -21.14
CA GLN A 383 -14.29 -37.78 -21.04
C GLN A 383 -13.95 -38.46 -22.36
N GLU A 384 -12.76 -38.19 -22.92
CA GLU A 384 -12.32 -38.71 -24.23
C GLU A 384 -13.37 -38.48 -25.34
N ASN A 385 -14.00 -37.30 -25.35
CA ASN A 385 -15.08 -36.91 -26.27
C ASN A 385 -16.36 -37.76 -26.18
N ARG A 386 -16.56 -38.51 -25.08
CA ARG A 386 -17.81 -39.23 -24.78
C ARG A 386 -18.51 -38.61 -23.59
N GLU A 387 -19.81 -38.38 -23.69
CA GLU A 387 -20.64 -37.95 -22.58
C GLU A 387 -20.75 -39.08 -21.53
N ILE A 388 -20.44 -38.75 -20.28
CA ILE A 388 -20.50 -39.69 -19.15
C ILE A 388 -21.56 -39.30 -18.11
N ALA A 389 -21.97 -38.04 -18.08
CA ALA A 389 -23.10 -37.59 -17.26
C ALA A 389 -23.75 -36.34 -17.87
N ARG A 390 -25.06 -36.21 -17.61
CA ARG A 390 -25.87 -35.05 -18.00
C ARG A 390 -26.82 -34.70 -16.87
N TYR A 391 -26.84 -33.41 -16.52
CA TYR A 391 -27.70 -32.88 -15.47
C TYR A 391 -28.57 -31.76 -16.03
N SER A 392 -29.85 -31.74 -15.66
CA SER A 392 -30.67 -30.55 -15.77
C SER A 392 -30.57 -29.77 -14.46
N VAL A 393 -30.23 -28.49 -14.55
CA VAL A 393 -29.90 -27.65 -13.41
C VAL A 393 -30.52 -26.27 -13.57
N ASP A 394 -30.91 -25.67 -12.45
CA ASP A 394 -31.29 -24.26 -12.40
C ASP A 394 -30.10 -23.48 -11.84
N LEU A 395 -29.49 -22.63 -12.67
CA LEU A 395 -28.39 -21.77 -12.23
C LEU A 395 -28.93 -20.42 -11.78
N SER A 396 -28.40 -19.87 -10.69
CA SER A 396 -28.78 -18.55 -10.18
C SER A 396 -27.62 -17.86 -9.44
N PRO A 397 -27.70 -16.54 -9.20
CA PRO A 397 -26.77 -15.83 -8.31
C PRO A 397 -26.99 -16.11 -6.83
N GLN A 398 -28.17 -16.61 -6.44
CA GLN A 398 -28.53 -16.77 -5.03
C GLN A 398 -28.01 -18.08 -4.42
N LYS A 399 -27.87 -19.12 -5.24
CA LYS A 399 -27.52 -20.45 -4.75
C LYS A 399 -26.66 -21.20 -5.76
N PRO A 400 -25.50 -21.74 -5.35
CA PRO A 400 -24.69 -22.59 -6.21
C PRO A 400 -25.36 -23.96 -6.41
N VAL A 401 -25.14 -24.53 -7.59
CA VAL A 401 -25.44 -25.95 -7.85
C VAL A 401 -24.25 -26.81 -7.47
N ARG A 402 -24.53 -28.05 -7.05
CA ARG A 402 -23.53 -29.06 -6.67
C ARG A 402 -23.85 -30.36 -7.38
N LEU A 403 -22.90 -30.88 -8.16
CA LEU A 403 -23.09 -32.04 -9.03
C LEU A 403 -21.99 -33.05 -8.77
N ALA A 404 -22.37 -34.24 -8.29
CA ALA A 404 -21.42 -35.36 -8.19
C ALA A 404 -21.00 -35.80 -9.60
N VAL A 405 -19.71 -36.03 -9.81
CA VAL A 405 -19.17 -36.46 -11.10
C VAL A 405 -18.67 -37.90 -10.99
N PRO A 406 -19.11 -38.81 -11.87
CA PRO A 406 -18.76 -40.24 -11.81
C PRO A 406 -17.35 -40.51 -12.36
N VAL A 407 -16.34 -39.85 -11.82
CA VAL A 407 -14.93 -40.00 -12.20
C VAL A 407 -14.06 -40.11 -10.95
N ALA A 408 -12.90 -40.78 -11.07
CA ALA A 408 -11.93 -40.80 -9.99
C ALA A 408 -11.28 -39.41 -9.82
N ALA A 409 -10.85 -39.07 -8.60
CA ALA A 409 -10.26 -37.77 -8.29
C ALA A 409 -9.05 -37.40 -9.15
N SER A 410 -8.30 -38.39 -9.66
CA SER A 410 -7.14 -38.20 -10.54
C SER A 410 -7.48 -38.02 -12.02
N GLN A 411 -8.71 -38.29 -12.45
CA GLN A 411 -9.09 -38.25 -13.85
C GLN A 411 -9.49 -36.85 -14.31
N SER A 412 -9.16 -36.54 -15.57
CA SER A 412 -9.63 -35.32 -16.25
C SER A 412 -10.94 -35.55 -16.99
N PHE A 413 -11.73 -34.49 -17.14
CA PHE A 413 -13.01 -34.47 -17.84
C PHE A 413 -13.32 -33.04 -18.32
N CYS A 414 -14.20 -32.90 -19.29
CA CYS A 414 -14.73 -31.62 -19.75
C CYS A 414 -16.05 -31.33 -19.04
N VAL A 415 -16.24 -30.06 -18.67
CA VAL A 415 -17.47 -29.53 -18.09
C VAL A 415 -18.04 -28.53 -19.08
N GLU A 416 -19.29 -28.72 -19.48
CA GLU A 416 -20.01 -27.80 -20.37
C GLU A 416 -21.36 -27.42 -19.77
N PHE A 417 -21.58 -26.12 -19.57
CA PHE A 417 -22.88 -25.57 -19.19
C PHE A 417 -23.51 -24.86 -20.38
N ARG A 418 -24.76 -25.24 -20.69
CA ARG A 418 -25.59 -24.57 -21.70
C ARG A 418 -26.89 -24.08 -21.09
N ALA A 419 -27.34 -22.91 -21.51
CA ALA A 419 -28.69 -22.44 -21.24
C ALA A 419 -29.72 -23.32 -21.97
N LYS A 420 -30.99 -23.21 -21.57
CA LYS A 420 -32.10 -23.99 -22.15
C LYS A 420 -32.28 -23.77 -23.66
N ASP A 421 -31.90 -22.60 -24.17
CA ASP A 421 -31.92 -22.25 -25.60
C ASP A 421 -30.71 -22.79 -26.39
N GLY A 422 -29.78 -23.48 -25.72
CA GLY A 422 -28.56 -24.04 -26.31
C GLY A 422 -27.33 -23.12 -26.24
N SER A 423 -27.49 -21.87 -25.79
CA SER A 423 -26.39 -20.90 -25.64
C SER A 423 -25.33 -21.43 -24.67
N LEU A 424 -24.06 -21.33 -25.05
CA LEU A 424 -22.95 -21.77 -24.20
C LEU A 424 -22.72 -20.76 -23.06
N LEU A 425 -22.69 -21.24 -21.82
CA LEU A 425 -22.40 -20.44 -20.63
C LEU A 425 -20.95 -20.60 -20.18
N ALA A 426 -20.43 -21.83 -20.21
CA ALA A 426 -19.03 -22.17 -19.96
C ALA A 426 -18.70 -23.53 -20.58
N ALA A 427 -17.47 -23.69 -21.07
CA ALA A 427 -16.90 -24.97 -21.46
C ALA A 427 -15.41 -24.97 -21.16
N TYR A 428 -14.93 -25.96 -20.42
CA TYR A 428 -13.51 -26.13 -20.15
C TYR A 428 -13.17 -27.57 -19.74
N LYS A 429 -11.88 -27.90 -19.71
CA LYS A 429 -11.37 -29.18 -19.22
C LYS A 429 -10.86 -29.02 -17.78
N SER A 430 -11.26 -29.92 -16.88
CA SER A 430 -10.81 -29.98 -15.49
C SER A 430 -9.79 -31.12 -15.29
N PRO A 431 -8.65 -30.89 -14.61
CA PRO A 431 -8.18 -29.59 -14.11
C PRO A 431 -7.91 -28.59 -15.25
N LEU A 432 -8.07 -27.30 -14.96
CA LEU A 432 -7.82 -26.24 -15.94
C LEU A 432 -6.40 -26.35 -16.50
N GLU A 433 -6.29 -26.33 -17.83
CA GLU A 433 -5.01 -26.32 -18.50
C GLU A 433 -4.39 -24.92 -18.42
N ILE A 434 -3.26 -24.82 -17.72
CA ILE A 434 -2.48 -23.59 -17.58
C ILE A 434 -1.20 -23.74 -18.41
N PRO A 435 -1.02 -22.95 -19.49
CA PRO A 435 0.20 -22.99 -20.29
C PRO A 435 1.44 -22.67 -19.46
N LYS A 436 2.53 -23.39 -19.71
CA LYS A 436 3.82 -23.11 -19.07
C LYS A 436 4.51 -21.91 -19.75
N VAL A 437 4.83 -20.90 -18.97
CA VAL A 437 5.56 -19.71 -19.41
C VAL A 437 6.97 -19.73 -18.79
N GLU A 438 7.99 -19.44 -19.59
CA GLU A 438 9.39 -19.35 -19.14
C GLU A 438 9.77 -17.87 -18.93
N PRO A 439 10.58 -17.56 -17.89
CA PRO A 439 11.03 -16.19 -17.66
C PRO A 439 11.94 -15.70 -18.80
N PRO A 440 11.96 -14.38 -19.08
CA PRO A 440 12.87 -13.80 -20.06
C PRO A 440 14.33 -13.94 -19.60
N ASP A 441 15.26 -13.92 -20.56
CA ASP A 441 16.70 -14.01 -20.27
C ASP A 441 17.16 -12.74 -19.50
N PRO A 442 17.71 -12.87 -18.28
CA PRO A 442 18.18 -11.73 -17.48
C PRO A 442 19.21 -10.85 -18.20
N SER A 443 19.95 -11.39 -19.18
CA SER A 443 20.93 -10.64 -19.96
C SER A 443 20.29 -9.51 -20.79
N GLN A 444 19.01 -9.62 -21.12
CA GLN A 444 18.26 -8.61 -21.89
C GLN A 444 18.04 -7.32 -21.10
N PHE A 445 18.12 -7.37 -19.77
CA PHE A 445 17.91 -6.20 -18.90
C PHE A 445 19.22 -5.52 -18.47
N ARG A 446 20.39 -6.03 -18.87
CA ARG A 446 21.68 -5.42 -18.52
C ARG A 446 21.89 -4.13 -19.30
N GLU A 447 22.10 -3.03 -18.57
CA GLU A 447 22.41 -1.75 -19.19
C GLU A 447 23.84 -1.76 -19.76
N LYS A 448 23.99 -1.33 -21.02
CA LYS A 448 25.30 -1.16 -21.65
C LYS A 448 25.97 0.12 -21.15
N PRO A 449 27.31 0.19 -21.08
CA PRO A 449 28.01 1.46 -20.89
C PRO A 449 27.68 2.48 -21.99
N ASP A 450 27.61 3.77 -21.65
CA ASP A 450 27.29 4.85 -22.60
C ASP A 450 28.22 4.87 -23.84
N ALA A 451 29.47 4.41 -23.70
CA ALA A 451 30.42 4.30 -24.81
C ALA A 451 29.99 3.27 -25.89
N GLU A 452 29.27 2.22 -25.49
CA GLU A 452 28.82 1.11 -26.34
C GLU A 452 27.40 1.32 -26.90
N LYS A 453 26.66 2.31 -26.38
CA LYS A 453 25.30 2.64 -26.84
C LYS A 453 25.31 3.29 -28.23
N LEU A 454 24.44 2.81 -29.11
CA LEU A 454 24.11 3.42 -30.39
C LEU A 454 23.10 4.56 -30.20
N ALA A 455 22.89 5.39 -31.24
CA ALA A 455 21.88 6.45 -31.22
C ALA A 455 20.48 5.92 -30.87
N ASP A 456 20.10 4.75 -31.39
CA ASP A 456 18.80 4.11 -31.11
C ASP A 456 18.66 3.64 -29.65
N ASP A 457 19.77 3.24 -28.99
CA ASP A 457 19.75 2.88 -27.57
C ASP A 457 19.43 4.13 -26.71
N PHE A 458 20.04 5.27 -27.02
CA PHE A 458 19.74 6.54 -26.35
C PHE A 458 18.32 7.03 -26.67
N TYR A 459 17.85 6.88 -27.91
CA TYR A 459 16.47 7.21 -28.28
C TYR A 459 15.45 6.41 -27.47
N LYS A 460 15.60 5.08 -27.38
CA LYS A 460 14.70 4.22 -26.58
C LYS A 460 14.71 4.58 -25.11
N ALA A 461 15.90 4.88 -24.56
CA ALA A 461 16.01 5.36 -23.19
C ALA A 461 15.30 6.73 -23.00
N GLY A 462 15.42 7.63 -23.98
CA GLY A 462 14.72 8.92 -24.00
C GLY A 462 13.21 8.77 -24.07
N GLU A 463 12.71 7.87 -24.91
CA GLU A 463 11.28 7.54 -25.01
C GLU A 463 10.73 6.96 -23.70
N LYS A 464 11.51 6.09 -23.04
CA LYS A 464 11.14 5.56 -21.72
C LYS A 464 11.11 6.67 -20.65
N ALA A 465 12.07 7.58 -20.66
CA ALA A 465 12.09 8.72 -19.73
C ALA A 465 10.92 9.69 -19.97
N ASP A 466 10.59 9.98 -21.23
CA ASP A 466 9.44 10.79 -21.63
C ASP A 466 8.12 10.17 -21.15
N LEU A 467 7.95 8.86 -21.36
CA LEU A 467 6.80 8.11 -20.88
C LEU A 467 6.68 8.10 -19.34
N ALA A 468 7.82 8.04 -18.65
CA ALA A 468 7.89 8.17 -17.19
C ALA A 468 7.79 9.63 -16.71
N THR A 469 7.50 10.58 -17.60
CA THR A 469 7.32 12.02 -17.32
C THR A 469 8.59 12.78 -16.91
N ASP A 470 9.76 12.15 -17.01
CA ASP A 470 11.06 12.78 -16.81
C ASP A 470 11.53 13.49 -18.10
N ARG A 471 10.88 14.62 -18.39
CA ARG A 471 11.12 15.42 -19.60
C ARG A 471 12.54 15.96 -19.71
N ARG A 472 13.17 16.25 -18.56
CA ARG A 472 14.57 16.69 -18.52
C ARG A 472 15.48 15.56 -19.00
N ARG A 473 15.32 14.37 -18.43
CA ARG A 473 16.10 13.21 -18.83
C ARG A 473 15.82 12.77 -20.26
N ALA A 474 14.58 12.85 -20.71
CA ALA A 474 14.20 12.57 -22.09
C ALA A 474 14.96 13.46 -23.07
N ARG A 475 14.97 14.78 -22.82
CA ARG A 475 15.72 15.76 -23.63
C ARG A 475 17.22 15.45 -23.67
N GLU A 476 17.83 15.20 -22.51
CA GLU A 476 19.25 14.83 -22.42
C GLU A 476 19.57 13.58 -23.26
N LEU A 477 18.71 12.55 -23.20
CA LEU A 477 18.91 11.30 -23.92
C LEU A 477 18.70 11.45 -25.43
N TYR A 478 17.71 12.23 -25.86
CA TYR A 478 17.55 12.55 -27.28
C TYR A 478 18.73 13.35 -27.82
N GLN A 479 19.27 14.29 -27.05
CA GLN A 479 20.48 15.04 -27.44
C GLN A 479 21.70 14.12 -27.55
N LYS A 480 21.91 13.21 -26.59
CA LYS A 480 22.96 12.17 -26.71
C LYS A 480 22.81 11.30 -27.94
N ALA A 481 21.57 10.96 -28.32
CA ALA A 481 21.34 10.25 -29.58
C ALA A 481 21.80 11.08 -30.79
N LEU A 482 21.58 12.40 -30.79
CA LEU A 482 22.05 13.31 -31.85
C LEU A 482 23.56 13.56 -31.84
N GLU A 483 24.22 13.47 -30.68
CA GLU A 483 25.68 13.48 -30.61
C GLU A 483 26.29 12.24 -31.30
N LYS A 484 25.60 11.09 -31.24
CA LYS A 484 26.00 9.85 -31.94
C LYS A 484 25.63 9.88 -33.42
N ASP A 485 24.44 10.38 -33.75
CA ASP A 485 23.94 10.52 -35.11
C ASP A 485 23.12 11.81 -35.25
N PRO A 486 23.71 12.90 -35.77
CA PRO A 486 23.03 14.19 -35.93
C PRO A 486 21.79 14.14 -36.84
N LYS A 487 21.64 13.07 -37.64
CA LYS A 487 20.53 12.87 -38.59
C LYS A 487 19.44 11.94 -38.04
N HIS A 488 19.51 11.55 -36.76
CA HIS A 488 18.56 10.62 -36.17
C HIS A 488 17.14 11.24 -36.05
N VAL A 489 16.32 11.03 -37.09
CA VAL A 489 14.98 11.63 -37.29
C VAL A 489 14.07 11.46 -36.08
N ARG A 490 14.05 10.27 -35.46
CA ARG A 490 13.17 10.01 -34.31
C ARG A 490 13.54 10.82 -33.07
N SER A 491 14.83 11.12 -32.87
CA SER A 491 15.27 11.98 -31.75
C SER A 491 15.02 13.46 -32.05
N LEU A 492 15.18 13.89 -33.31
CA LEU A 492 14.78 15.24 -33.74
C LEU A 492 13.27 15.46 -33.53
N CYS A 493 12.45 14.49 -33.94
CA CYS A 493 11.01 14.52 -33.71
C CYS A 493 10.68 14.50 -32.21
N GLY A 494 11.34 13.65 -31.40
CA GLY A 494 11.16 13.62 -29.94
C GLY A 494 11.44 14.96 -29.26
N LEU A 495 12.54 15.64 -29.62
CA LEU A 495 12.82 17.00 -29.14
C LEU A 495 11.78 18.02 -29.61
N ALA A 496 11.33 17.92 -30.85
CA ALA A 496 10.29 18.80 -31.38
C ALA A 496 8.96 18.66 -30.63
N VAL A 497 8.58 17.44 -30.25
CA VAL A 497 7.38 17.16 -29.47
C VAL A 497 7.48 17.80 -28.08
N LEU A 498 8.62 17.64 -27.40
CA LEU A 498 8.85 18.29 -26.10
C LEU A 498 8.76 19.83 -26.19
N ASP A 499 9.30 20.43 -27.26
CA ASP A 499 9.23 21.88 -27.50
C ASP A 499 7.80 22.33 -27.89
N PHE A 500 7.09 21.54 -28.70
CA PHE A 500 5.71 21.80 -29.10
C PHE A 500 4.78 21.81 -27.88
N GLU A 501 4.90 20.82 -27.00
CA GLU A 501 4.12 20.74 -25.76
C GLU A 501 4.45 21.86 -24.76
N ALA A 502 5.66 22.43 -24.83
CA ALA A 502 6.05 23.61 -24.05
C ALA A 502 5.54 24.94 -24.67
N GLY A 503 4.84 24.89 -25.81
CA GLY A 503 4.43 26.07 -26.57
C GLY A 503 5.60 26.84 -27.20
N GLN A 504 6.71 26.16 -27.50
CA GLN A 504 7.89 26.70 -28.15
C GLN A 504 7.92 26.30 -29.63
N TYR A 505 6.91 26.74 -30.39
CA TYR A 505 6.64 26.29 -31.76
C TYR A 505 7.78 26.59 -32.74
N GLU A 506 8.46 27.72 -32.60
CA GLU A 506 9.63 28.07 -33.43
C GLU A 506 10.82 27.15 -33.15
N SER A 507 11.03 26.77 -31.88
CA SER A 507 12.07 25.80 -31.50
C SER A 507 11.74 24.41 -32.05
N ALA A 508 10.48 23.97 -31.91
CA ALA A 508 9.99 22.74 -32.50
C ALA A 508 10.23 22.70 -34.02
N LEU A 509 9.90 23.78 -34.75
CA LEU A 509 10.13 23.89 -36.19
C LEU A 509 11.61 23.80 -36.59
N THR A 510 12.54 24.22 -35.73
CA THR A 510 13.98 24.09 -35.97
C THR A 510 14.38 22.62 -36.03
N TRP A 511 13.93 21.81 -35.06
CA TRP A 511 14.15 20.36 -35.06
C TRP A 511 13.46 19.66 -36.24
N LEU A 512 12.20 20.03 -36.50
CA LEU A 512 11.38 19.41 -37.55
C LEU A 512 11.90 19.71 -38.95
N THR A 513 12.42 20.91 -39.18
CA THR A 513 13.06 21.26 -40.47
C THR A 513 14.26 20.36 -40.73
N HIS A 514 15.04 20.05 -39.70
CA HIS A 514 16.15 19.11 -39.83
C HIS A 514 15.66 17.67 -40.05
N ALA A 515 14.64 17.23 -39.31
CA ALA A 515 14.05 15.90 -39.47
C ALA A 515 13.49 15.68 -40.88
N LEU A 516 12.73 16.65 -41.41
CA LEU A 516 12.12 16.61 -42.74
C LEU A 516 13.13 16.81 -43.87
N LYS A 517 14.31 17.37 -43.61
CA LYS A 517 15.39 17.38 -44.59
C LYS A 517 15.95 15.97 -44.82
N GLU A 518 16.08 15.18 -43.76
CA GLU A 518 16.62 13.82 -43.83
C GLU A 518 15.56 12.78 -44.20
N SER A 519 14.32 12.95 -43.72
CA SER A 519 13.15 12.13 -44.07
C SER A 519 11.94 13.00 -44.41
N PRO A 520 11.80 13.43 -45.68
CA PRO A 520 10.75 14.38 -46.07
C PRO A 520 9.32 13.96 -45.78
N ASP A 521 9.05 12.65 -45.78
CA ASP A 521 7.72 12.08 -45.63
C ASP A 521 7.54 11.34 -44.28
N ASP A 522 8.33 11.72 -43.26
CA ASP A 522 8.11 11.24 -41.89
C ASP A 522 6.75 11.78 -41.35
N PRO A 523 5.76 10.90 -41.03
CA PRO A 523 4.38 11.33 -40.77
C PRO A 523 4.26 12.28 -39.59
N TRP A 524 4.89 11.93 -38.46
CA TRP A 524 4.79 12.72 -37.24
C TRP A 524 5.58 14.02 -37.33
N SER A 525 6.73 14.03 -37.98
CA SER A 525 7.45 15.29 -38.24
C SER A 525 6.64 16.24 -39.13
N LEU A 526 5.94 15.73 -40.13
CA LEU A 526 5.03 16.54 -40.96
C LEU A 526 3.84 17.08 -40.14
N PHE A 527 3.20 16.23 -39.34
CA PHE A 527 2.08 16.63 -38.48
C PHE A 527 2.49 17.73 -37.50
N TYR A 528 3.57 17.54 -36.75
CA TYR A 528 4.03 18.53 -35.76
C TYR A 528 4.56 19.82 -36.40
N ALA A 529 5.11 19.75 -37.62
CA ALA A 529 5.46 20.96 -38.37
C ALA A 529 4.19 21.72 -38.77
N ALA A 530 3.16 21.01 -39.26
CA ALA A 530 1.88 21.61 -39.60
C ALA A 530 1.18 22.22 -38.38
N ALA A 531 1.12 21.49 -37.27
CA ALA A 531 0.53 21.96 -36.02
C ALA A 531 1.28 23.17 -35.45
N SER A 532 2.62 23.18 -35.51
CA SER A 532 3.42 24.34 -35.09
C SER A 532 3.14 25.57 -35.97
N GLN A 533 3.07 25.40 -37.29
CA GLN A 533 2.72 26.49 -38.22
C GLN A 533 1.29 27.00 -37.99
N TYR A 534 0.36 26.10 -37.66
CA TYR A 534 -1.01 26.45 -37.30
C TYR A 534 -1.06 27.33 -36.04
N GLN A 535 -0.32 26.96 -34.99
CA GLN A 535 -0.22 27.75 -33.76
C GLN A 535 0.44 29.12 -33.98
N LEU A 536 1.40 29.19 -34.91
CA LEU A 536 2.02 30.44 -35.39
C LEU A 536 1.15 31.22 -36.38
N GLN A 537 -0.05 30.72 -36.70
CA GLN A 537 -1.01 31.35 -37.63
C GLN A 537 -0.50 31.47 -39.08
N ASN A 538 0.46 30.64 -39.49
CA ASN A 538 0.97 30.55 -40.85
C ASN A 538 0.11 29.59 -41.69
N TRP A 539 -1.14 29.99 -41.96
CA TRP A 539 -2.20 29.13 -42.50
C TRP A 539 -1.83 28.38 -43.78
N GLN A 540 -1.14 29.05 -44.71
CA GLN A 540 -0.80 28.45 -46.01
C GLN A 540 0.23 27.33 -45.86
N GLU A 541 1.23 27.53 -45.00
CA GLU A 541 2.26 26.51 -44.77
C GLU A 541 1.71 25.36 -43.94
N ALA A 542 0.92 25.66 -42.90
CA ALA A 542 0.20 24.66 -42.13
C ALA A 542 -0.66 23.77 -43.03
N TRP A 543 -1.39 24.37 -43.98
CA TRP A 543 -2.20 23.64 -44.96
C TRP A 543 -1.36 22.69 -45.83
N ASN A 544 -0.26 23.18 -46.40
CA ASN A 544 0.59 22.39 -47.28
C ASN A 544 1.19 21.17 -46.56
N LEU A 545 1.68 21.37 -45.34
CA LEU A 545 2.25 20.30 -44.51
C LEU A 545 1.17 19.31 -44.08
N THR A 546 0.00 19.80 -43.67
CA THR A 546 -1.13 18.95 -43.27
C THR A 546 -1.59 18.03 -44.41
N ALA A 547 -1.71 18.57 -45.64
CA ALA A 547 -2.11 17.79 -46.80
C ALA A 547 -1.09 16.70 -47.20
N ARG A 548 0.18 16.86 -46.80
CA ARG A 548 1.20 15.81 -46.93
C ARG A 548 1.07 14.78 -45.82
N ALA A 549 0.95 15.22 -44.57
CA ALA A 549 0.78 14.35 -43.40
C ALA A 549 -0.49 13.48 -43.48
N GLU A 550 -1.59 14.00 -44.02
CA GLU A 550 -2.88 13.28 -44.16
C GLU A 550 -2.77 12.01 -45.02
N LYS A 551 -1.78 11.92 -45.92
CA LYS A 551 -1.58 10.76 -46.79
C LYS A 551 -1.06 9.52 -46.05
N HIS A 552 -0.61 9.69 -44.81
CA HIS A 552 -0.03 8.64 -43.99
C HIS A 552 -1.06 8.10 -42.99
N PRO A 553 -1.29 6.77 -42.94
CA PRO A 553 -2.28 6.17 -42.05
C PRO A 553 -2.09 6.54 -40.57
N GLU A 554 -0.85 6.73 -40.12
CA GLU A 554 -0.52 7.02 -38.72
C GLU A 554 -1.03 8.40 -38.26
N THR A 555 -1.14 9.36 -39.18
CA THR A 555 -1.55 10.74 -38.90
C THR A 555 -2.84 11.15 -39.61
N ALA A 556 -3.42 10.29 -40.45
CA ALA A 556 -4.57 10.62 -41.30
C ALA A 556 -5.72 11.31 -40.55
N ALA A 557 -6.17 10.75 -39.41
CA ALA A 557 -7.26 11.33 -38.62
C ALA A 557 -6.88 12.71 -38.04
N ALA A 558 -5.72 12.79 -37.36
CA ALA A 558 -5.24 14.03 -36.74
C ALA A 558 -4.94 15.13 -37.77
N SER A 559 -4.39 14.78 -38.93
CA SER A 559 -4.13 15.70 -40.03
C SER A 559 -5.41 16.15 -40.72
N ALA A 560 -6.36 15.25 -40.99
CA ALA A 560 -7.66 15.65 -41.56
C ALA A 560 -8.41 16.59 -40.60
N ASP A 561 -8.36 16.32 -39.29
CA ASP A 561 -8.89 17.21 -38.25
C ASP A 561 -8.19 18.59 -38.27
N LEU A 562 -6.85 18.63 -38.29
CA LEU A 562 -6.08 19.87 -38.38
C LEU A 562 -6.41 20.68 -39.65
N LEU A 563 -6.59 20.00 -40.78
CA LEU A 563 -7.02 20.64 -42.04
C LEU A 563 -8.39 21.29 -41.88
N GLY A 564 -9.32 20.60 -41.22
CA GLY A 564 -10.64 21.13 -40.90
C GLY A 564 -10.55 22.38 -40.02
N ARG A 565 -9.69 22.37 -39.00
CA ARG A 565 -9.43 23.53 -38.13
C ARG A 565 -8.84 24.72 -38.90
N ILE A 566 -7.89 24.48 -39.81
CA ILE A 566 -7.35 25.52 -40.70
C ILE A 566 -8.46 26.10 -41.58
N ALA A 567 -9.31 25.26 -42.17
CA ALA A 567 -10.42 25.69 -43.02
C ALA A 567 -11.46 26.51 -42.24
N MET A 568 -11.80 26.09 -41.02
CA MET A 568 -12.65 26.85 -40.09
C MET A 568 -12.09 28.26 -39.85
N ARG A 569 -10.79 28.37 -39.58
CA ARG A 569 -10.11 29.67 -39.34
C ARG A 569 -10.06 30.57 -40.58
N ARG A 570 -10.13 29.98 -41.78
CA ARG A 570 -10.22 30.70 -43.05
C ARG A 570 -11.66 31.04 -43.46
N GLY A 571 -12.66 30.60 -42.70
CA GLY A 571 -14.08 30.77 -43.03
C GLY A 571 -14.58 29.85 -44.15
N ASP A 572 -13.82 28.83 -44.54
CA ASP A 572 -14.23 27.83 -45.55
C ASP A 572 -14.87 26.63 -44.86
N PHE A 573 -16.13 26.80 -44.45
CA PHE A 573 -16.86 25.77 -43.69
C PHE A 573 -17.18 24.52 -44.52
N GLY A 574 -17.25 24.63 -45.84
CA GLY A 574 -17.48 23.48 -46.73
C GLY A 574 -16.27 22.54 -46.74
N THR A 575 -15.07 23.11 -46.88
CA THR A 575 -13.83 22.31 -46.77
C THR A 575 -13.62 21.81 -45.35
N ALA A 576 -13.98 22.58 -44.33
CA ALA A 576 -13.91 22.14 -42.94
C ALA A 576 -14.76 20.88 -42.69
N GLU A 577 -16.02 20.91 -43.10
CA GLU A 577 -16.93 19.75 -42.99
C GLU A 577 -16.35 18.52 -43.69
N ALA A 578 -15.89 18.66 -44.93
CA ALA A 578 -15.31 17.56 -45.71
C ALA A 578 -14.07 16.97 -45.00
N ALA A 579 -13.23 17.81 -44.42
CA ALA A 579 -12.04 17.39 -43.69
C ALA A 579 -12.40 16.63 -42.40
N PHE A 580 -13.31 17.14 -41.57
CA PHE A 580 -13.75 16.44 -40.35
C PHE A 580 -14.47 15.12 -40.65
N ARG A 581 -15.25 15.04 -41.73
CA ARG A 581 -15.84 13.76 -42.16
C ARG A 581 -14.77 12.75 -42.60
N ARG A 582 -13.67 13.19 -43.23
CA ARG A 582 -12.52 12.31 -43.54
C ARG A 582 -11.77 11.88 -42.27
N ALA A 583 -11.64 12.77 -41.28
CA ALA A 583 -11.07 12.40 -39.98
C ALA A 583 -11.89 11.28 -39.33
N LEU A 584 -13.22 11.39 -39.33
CA LEU A 584 -14.13 10.36 -38.82
C LEU A 584 -14.21 9.12 -39.71
N GLN A 585 -13.91 9.23 -41.00
CA GLN A 585 -13.77 8.04 -41.86
C GLN A 585 -12.49 7.26 -41.50
N ALA A 586 -11.40 7.96 -41.21
CA ALA A 586 -10.16 7.35 -40.74
C ALA A 586 -10.31 6.79 -39.32
N LYS A 587 -11.08 7.48 -38.47
CA LYS A 587 -11.35 7.09 -37.08
C LYS A 587 -12.80 7.43 -36.64
N PRO A 588 -13.75 6.49 -36.79
CA PRO A 588 -15.18 6.75 -36.55
C PRO A 588 -15.57 7.08 -35.10
N ASP A 589 -14.74 6.69 -34.13
CA ASP A 589 -14.97 6.84 -32.69
C ASP A 589 -14.23 8.03 -32.08
N ASP A 590 -13.67 8.94 -32.89
CA ASP A 590 -12.95 10.13 -32.40
C ASP A 590 -13.90 11.22 -31.87
N PRO A 591 -13.93 11.45 -30.53
CA PRO A 591 -14.81 12.46 -29.95
C PRO A 591 -14.37 13.89 -30.27
N VAL A 592 -13.13 14.14 -30.68
CA VAL A 592 -12.72 15.50 -31.00
C VAL A 592 -13.20 15.89 -32.40
N SER A 593 -12.93 15.03 -33.39
CA SER A 593 -13.34 15.33 -34.76
C SER A 593 -14.85 15.38 -34.94
N GLU A 594 -15.63 14.61 -34.17
CA GLU A 594 -17.10 14.72 -34.22
C GLU A 594 -17.59 16.03 -33.56
N ASP A 595 -16.95 16.51 -32.48
CA ASP A 595 -17.28 17.83 -31.90
C ASP A 595 -16.92 18.96 -32.88
N HIS A 596 -15.78 18.87 -33.56
CA HIS A 596 -15.42 19.81 -34.63
C HIS A 596 -16.37 19.75 -35.83
N LEU A 597 -16.83 18.56 -36.24
CA LEU A 597 -17.83 18.42 -37.30
C LEU A 597 -19.14 19.09 -36.92
N ILE A 598 -19.61 18.90 -35.68
CA ILE A 598 -20.81 19.59 -35.16
C ILE A 598 -20.65 21.11 -35.30
N LEU A 599 -19.50 21.65 -34.91
CA LEU A 599 -19.19 23.09 -35.03
C LEU A 599 -19.15 23.56 -36.49
N ALA A 600 -18.53 22.80 -37.39
CA ALA A 600 -18.45 23.12 -38.80
C ALA A 600 -19.83 23.13 -39.48
N LEU A 601 -20.66 22.12 -39.20
CA LEU A 601 -22.05 22.05 -39.70
C LEU A 601 -22.88 23.23 -39.18
N TYR A 602 -22.74 23.55 -37.89
CA TYR A 602 -23.44 24.68 -37.28
C TYR A 602 -23.02 26.01 -37.93
N ALA A 603 -21.72 26.23 -38.13
CA ALA A 603 -21.17 27.44 -38.76
C ALA A 603 -21.55 27.57 -40.24
N LYS A 604 -21.61 26.44 -40.96
CA LYS A 604 -22.05 26.37 -42.36
C LYS A 604 -23.56 26.67 -42.53
N GLY A 605 -24.35 26.49 -41.48
CA GLY A 605 -25.80 26.70 -41.48
C GLY A 605 -26.64 25.42 -41.56
N GLU A 606 -26.01 24.23 -41.56
CA GLU A 606 -26.65 22.92 -41.58
C GLU A 606 -27.15 22.53 -40.17
N ARG A 607 -28.06 23.35 -39.62
CA ARG A 607 -28.44 23.32 -38.20
C ARG A 607 -29.08 22.00 -37.76
N GLU A 608 -29.90 21.39 -38.60
CA GLU A 608 -30.61 20.16 -38.24
C GLU A 608 -29.63 18.99 -38.03
N GLU A 609 -28.68 18.78 -38.95
CA GLU A 609 -27.67 17.74 -38.78
C GLU A 609 -26.78 18.01 -37.58
N ALA A 610 -26.34 19.27 -37.40
CA ALA A 610 -25.52 19.66 -36.25
C ALA A 610 -26.21 19.35 -34.91
N LEU A 611 -27.50 19.70 -34.78
CA LEU A 611 -28.27 19.47 -33.55
C LEU A 611 -28.55 17.99 -33.29
N ASN A 612 -28.83 17.20 -34.34
CA ASN A 612 -29.03 15.76 -34.20
C ASN A 612 -27.75 15.06 -33.74
N ARG A 613 -26.60 15.43 -34.31
CA ARG A 613 -25.28 14.93 -33.89
C ARG A 613 -24.94 15.36 -32.47
N ALA A 614 -25.17 16.63 -32.13
CA ALA A 614 -24.96 17.16 -30.79
C ALA A 614 -25.82 16.44 -29.73
N ALA A 615 -27.08 16.12 -30.06
CA ALA A 615 -27.97 15.35 -29.19
C ALA A 615 -27.46 13.91 -29.01
N SER A 616 -27.04 13.25 -30.09
CA SER A 616 -26.44 11.91 -30.01
C SER A 616 -25.17 11.91 -29.15
N ARG A 617 -24.28 12.89 -29.35
CA ARG A 617 -23.04 12.99 -28.58
C ARG A 617 -23.28 13.29 -27.11
N SER A 618 -24.19 14.21 -26.79
CA SER A 618 -24.57 14.52 -25.40
C SER A 618 -25.25 13.34 -24.69
N ALA A 619 -25.88 12.42 -25.44
CA ALA A 619 -26.45 11.20 -24.89
C ALA A 619 -25.40 10.10 -24.65
N GLN A 620 -24.35 10.04 -25.48
CA GLN A 620 -23.24 9.09 -25.34
C GLN A 620 -22.26 9.51 -24.24
N GLU A 621 -22.02 10.81 -24.10
CA GLU A 621 -21.18 11.39 -23.07
C GLU A 621 -21.87 12.60 -22.44
N THR A 622 -22.39 12.39 -21.24
CA THR A 622 -23.31 13.30 -20.57
C THR A 622 -22.63 14.52 -19.94
N THR A 623 -21.30 14.51 -19.95
CA THR A 623 -20.39 15.53 -19.43
C THR A 623 -19.72 16.35 -20.55
N ALA A 624 -19.94 16.00 -21.82
CA ALA A 624 -19.33 16.72 -22.95
C ALA A 624 -19.98 18.12 -23.13
N ILE A 625 -19.21 19.17 -22.84
CA ILE A 625 -19.72 20.55 -22.82
C ILE A 625 -20.03 21.09 -24.22
N VAL A 626 -19.16 20.87 -25.21
CA VAL A 626 -19.30 21.44 -26.57
C VAL A 626 -20.59 20.99 -27.26
N PRO A 627 -20.92 19.68 -27.38
CA PRO A 627 -22.17 19.27 -27.99
C PRO A 627 -23.39 19.77 -27.20
N ALA A 628 -23.35 19.73 -25.87
CA ALA A 628 -24.41 20.27 -25.02
C ALA A 628 -24.61 21.79 -25.24
N TRP A 629 -23.52 22.53 -25.43
CA TRP A 629 -23.56 23.96 -25.69
C TRP A 629 -24.22 24.30 -27.04
N ILE A 630 -23.98 23.47 -28.06
CA ILE A 630 -24.63 23.63 -29.37
C ILE A 630 -26.14 23.41 -29.29
N LEU A 631 -26.62 22.51 -28.43
CA LEU A 631 -28.05 22.35 -28.18
C LEU A 631 -28.68 23.60 -27.55
N VAL A 632 -27.98 24.24 -26.61
CA VAL A 632 -28.43 25.49 -25.97
C VAL A 632 -28.49 26.63 -26.99
N ILE A 633 -27.43 26.82 -27.76
CA ILE A 633 -27.35 27.89 -28.76
C ILE A 633 -28.35 27.66 -29.90
N GLY A 634 -28.62 26.40 -30.25
CA GLY A 634 -29.71 26.01 -31.16
C GLY A 634 -31.11 26.18 -30.58
N LYS A 635 -31.25 26.71 -29.35
CA LYS A 635 -32.50 26.89 -28.60
C LYS A 635 -33.28 25.60 -28.37
N SER A 636 -32.57 24.47 -28.33
CA SER A 636 -33.13 23.17 -27.95
C SER A 636 -33.10 22.95 -26.44
N GLU A 637 -32.31 23.76 -25.70
CA GLU A 637 -32.21 23.75 -24.24
C GLU A 637 -32.03 25.18 -23.70
N ASP A 638 -32.49 25.43 -22.47
CA ASP A 638 -32.34 26.72 -21.78
C ASP A 638 -30.96 26.84 -21.09
N GLU A 639 -30.35 28.03 -21.13
CA GLU A 639 -29.01 28.29 -20.57
C GLU A 639 -28.92 27.97 -19.07
N LYS A 640 -29.97 28.23 -18.27
CA LYS A 640 -29.98 27.94 -16.83
C LYS A 640 -30.09 26.44 -16.57
N VAL A 641 -30.86 25.73 -17.40
CA VAL A 641 -31.00 24.27 -17.32
C VAL A 641 -29.67 23.60 -17.64
N PHE A 642 -29.00 24.06 -18.71
CA PHE A 642 -27.65 23.63 -19.05
C PHE A 642 -26.66 23.85 -17.91
N LEU A 643 -26.62 25.08 -17.36
CA LEU A 643 -25.68 25.43 -16.30
C LEU A 643 -25.88 24.57 -15.06
N LYS A 644 -27.13 24.44 -14.58
CA LYS A 644 -27.46 23.58 -13.44
C LYS A 644 -27.04 22.13 -13.69
N ARG A 645 -27.38 21.58 -14.86
CA ARG A 645 -27.03 20.20 -15.22
C ARG A 645 -25.53 19.95 -15.23
N MET A 646 -24.74 20.89 -15.75
CA MET A 646 -23.28 20.78 -15.76
C MET A 646 -22.69 20.91 -14.36
N LEU A 647 -23.20 21.82 -13.53
CA LEU A 647 -22.79 21.96 -12.13
C LEU A 647 -23.08 20.70 -11.30
N ASP A 648 -24.23 20.06 -11.53
CA ASP A 648 -24.61 18.84 -10.82
C ASP A 648 -23.74 17.62 -11.21
N ARG A 649 -23.02 17.68 -12.33
CA ARG A 649 -22.29 16.54 -12.92
C ARG A 649 -20.79 16.69 -12.92
N LEU A 650 -20.26 17.91 -13.05
CA LEU A 650 -18.83 18.14 -13.25
C LEU A 650 -18.10 18.35 -11.91
N GLY A 651 -17.02 17.61 -11.71
CA GLY A 651 -16.17 17.75 -10.51
C GLY A 651 -15.29 19.00 -10.58
N GLU A 652 -14.70 19.26 -11.75
CA GLU A 652 -13.82 20.41 -12.03
C GLU A 652 -14.47 21.36 -13.05
N PHE A 653 -15.64 21.90 -12.68
CA PHE A 653 -16.49 22.69 -13.58
C PHE A 653 -15.76 23.84 -14.30
N GLU A 654 -15.02 24.68 -13.56
CA GLU A 654 -14.29 25.81 -14.17
C GLU A 654 -13.25 25.34 -15.19
N PHE A 655 -12.52 24.28 -14.86
CA PHE A 655 -11.48 23.73 -15.72
C PHE A 655 -12.07 23.20 -17.04
N GLU A 656 -13.13 22.41 -16.98
CA GLU A 656 -13.75 21.86 -18.20
C GLU A 656 -14.43 22.93 -19.05
N VAL A 657 -15.02 23.95 -18.43
CA VAL A 657 -15.55 25.12 -19.17
C VAL A 657 -14.44 25.84 -19.93
N LEU A 658 -13.28 26.08 -19.30
CA LEU A 658 -12.15 26.70 -19.97
C LEU A 658 -11.59 25.83 -21.10
N GLU A 659 -11.55 24.50 -20.94
CA GLU A 659 -11.21 23.59 -22.05
C GLU A 659 -12.16 23.78 -23.24
N ALA A 660 -13.48 23.81 -23.00
CA ALA A 660 -14.46 24.01 -24.06
C ALA A 660 -14.34 25.39 -24.73
N VAL A 661 -13.98 26.42 -23.98
CA VAL A 661 -13.77 27.78 -24.49
C VAL A 661 -12.56 27.85 -25.41
N HIS A 662 -11.44 27.25 -25.00
CA HIS A 662 -10.24 27.17 -25.84
C HIS A 662 -10.48 26.31 -27.07
N PHE A 663 -11.23 25.20 -26.95
CA PHE A 663 -11.65 24.36 -28.07
C PHE A 663 -12.45 25.14 -29.12
N LEU A 664 -13.46 25.91 -28.68
CA LEU A 664 -14.25 26.77 -29.58
C LEU A 664 -13.40 27.85 -30.25
N LYS A 665 -12.45 28.42 -29.49
CA LYS A 665 -11.55 29.45 -30.02
C LYS A 665 -10.57 28.91 -31.06
N ASP A 666 -10.08 27.68 -30.90
CA ASP A 666 -9.14 27.05 -31.83
C ASP A 666 -9.71 27.06 -33.25
N VAL A 667 -10.99 26.70 -33.41
CA VAL A 667 -11.72 26.73 -34.69
C VAL A 667 -12.37 28.08 -35.03
N GLY A 668 -12.01 29.16 -34.35
CA GLY A 668 -12.47 30.52 -34.67
C GLY A 668 -13.94 30.79 -34.31
N GLN A 669 -14.56 29.98 -33.45
CA GLN A 669 -15.93 30.19 -32.97
C GLN A 669 -15.96 31.15 -31.76
N ASP A 670 -15.32 32.30 -31.91
CA ASP A 670 -15.11 33.29 -30.84
C ASP A 670 -16.44 33.78 -30.22
N ALA A 671 -17.50 33.92 -30.99
CA ALA A 671 -18.81 34.33 -30.48
C ALA A 671 -19.43 33.28 -29.54
N LEU A 672 -19.29 31.99 -29.88
CA LEU A 672 -19.76 30.88 -29.06
C LEU A 672 -18.93 30.77 -27.77
N ALA A 673 -17.61 30.91 -27.88
CA ALA A 673 -16.69 30.91 -26.75
C ALA A 673 -17.02 32.05 -25.77
N THR A 674 -17.18 33.28 -26.27
CA THR A 674 -17.54 34.44 -25.45
C THR A 674 -18.86 34.24 -24.74
N ARG A 675 -19.90 33.73 -25.44
CA ARG A 675 -21.20 33.52 -24.82
C ARG A 675 -21.17 32.46 -23.72
N LEU A 676 -20.41 31.38 -23.91
CA LEU A 676 -20.25 30.33 -22.90
C LEU A 676 -19.63 30.89 -21.61
N VAL A 677 -18.54 31.66 -21.71
CA VAL A 677 -17.95 32.26 -20.50
C VAL A 677 -18.87 33.30 -19.88
N GLN A 678 -19.59 34.10 -20.68
CA GLN A 678 -20.54 35.09 -20.18
C GLN A 678 -21.65 34.48 -19.33
N ILE A 679 -22.20 33.33 -19.71
CA ILE A 679 -23.27 32.70 -18.90
C ILE A 679 -22.73 32.18 -17.57
N VAL A 680 -21.48 31.72 -17.55
CA VAL A 680 -20.82 31.22 -16.34
C VAL A 680 -20.46 32.38 -15.39
N THR A 681 -20.11 33.55 -15.93
CA THR A 681 -19.81 34.75 -15.12
C THR A 681 -21.03 35.62 -14.79
N ALA A 682 -22.19 35.36 -15.41
CA ALA A 682 -23.39 36.19 -15.25
C ALA A 682 -24.02 36.10 -13.86
N ASP A 683 -23.93 34.94 -13.19
CA ASP A 683 -24.45 34.74 -11.83
C ASP A 683 -23.39 34.07 -10.94
N PRO A 684 -22.51 34.88 -10.31
CA PRO A 684 -21.48 34.37 -9.41
C PRO A 684 -22.00 33.65 -8.16
N GLN A 685 -23.31 33.75 -7.83
CA GLN A 685 -23.90 33.01 -6.70
C GLN A 685 -24.39 31.63 -7.11
N ALA A 686 -24.71 31.43 -8.40
CA ALA A 686 -25.19 30.15 -8.92
C ALA A 686 -24.05 29.17 -9.27
N VAL A 687 -22.81 29.65 -9.40
CA VAL A 687 -21.64 28.88 -9.81
C VAL A 687 -20.63 28.82 -8.66
N PRO A 688 -19.93 27.68 -8.44
CA PRO A 688 -18.80 27.60 -7.52
C PRO A 688 -17.81 28.74 -7.77
N LYS A 689 -17.10 29.17 -6.73
CA LYS A 689 -16.19 30.33 -6.81
C LYS A 689 -15.20 30.19 -7.97
N LEU A 690 -15.45 30.96 -9.03
CA LEU A 690 -14.59 31.05 -10.22
C LEU A 690 -13.30 31.79 -9.88
N SER A 691 -12.22 31.40 -10.53
CA SER A 691 -10.92 32.07 -10.46
C SER A 691 -10.85 33.27 -11.41
N ALA A 692 -9.82 34.10 -11.21
CA ALA A 692 -9.52 35.23 -12.07
C ALA A 692 -9.30 34.82 -13.54
N MET A 693 -8.84 33.58 -13.80
CA MET A 693 -8.61 33.07 -15.15
C MET A 693 -9.87 33.13 -16.02
N THR A 694 -11.04 32.78 -15.47
CA THR A 694 -12.30 32.82 -16.21
C THR A 694 -12.65 34.23 -16.67
N TYR A 695 -12.46 35.23 -15.80
CA TYR A 695 -12.72 36.64 -16.12
C TYR A 695 -11.67 37.21 -17.08
N TRP A 696 -10.40 36.86 -16.90
CA TRP A 696 -9.31 37.22 -17.82
C TRP A 696 -9.55 36.70 -19.23
N THR A 697 -9.98 35.43 -19.36
CA THR A 697 -10.34 34.82 -20.65
C THR A 697 -11.51 35.56 -21.29
N LEU A 698 -12.56 35.90 -20.52
CA LEU A 698 -13.67 36.70 -21.05
C LEU A 698 -13.23 38.10 -21.49
N ALA A 699 -12.36 38.77 -20.71
CA ALA A 699 -11.82 40.08 -21.08
C ALA A 699 -11.06 40.02 -22.41
N TRP A 700 -10.17 39.04 -22.56
CA TRP A 700 -9.40 38.83 -23.78
C TRP A 700 -10.29 38.55 -25.00
N LEU A 701 -11.31 37.71 -24.84
CA LEU A 701 -12.28 37.42 -25.89
C LEU A 701 -13.11 38.66 -26.29
N LEU A 702 -13.53 39.48 -25.32
CA LEU A 702 -14.30 40.70 -25.57
C LEU A 702 -13.45 41.76 -26.29
N ASP A 703 -12.20 41.94 -25.87
CA ASP A 703 -11.30 42.91 -26.50
C ASP A 703 -10.94 42.50 -27.94
N GLY A 704 -10.73 41.20 -28.19
CA GLY A 704 -10.57 40.67 -29.55
C GLY A 704 -11.78 40.91 -30.46
N GLN A 705 -12.97 41.17 -29.90
CA GLN A 705 -14.19 41.56 -30.61
C GLN A 705 -14.40 43.09 -30.68
N GLY A 706 -13.42 43.89 -30.24
CA GLY A 706 -13.50 45.35 -30.18
C GLY A 706 -14.38 45.88 -29.03
N LYS A 707 -14.76 45.05 -28.05
CA LYS A 707 -15.60 45.43 -26.90
C LYS A 707 -14.72 45.84 -25.70
N THR A 708 -13.80 46.78 -25.90
CA THR A 708 -12.75 47.14 -24.94
C THR A 708 -13.28 47.62 -23.58
N GLU A 709 -14.38 48.36 -23.52
CA GLU A 709 -14.94 48.80 -22.22
C GLU A 709 -15.52 47.63 -21.41
N ALA A 710 -16.17 46.66 -22.06
CA ALA A 710 -16.63 45.45 -21.40
C ALA A 710 -15.43 44.59 -20.95
N ALA A 711 -14.35 44.54 -21.74
CA ALA A 711 -13.12 43.85 -21.36
C ALA A 711 -12.49 44.46 -20.09
N LYS A 712 -12.39 45.81 -20.01
CA LYS A 712 -11.90 46.50 -18.80
C LYS A 712 -12.73 46.19 -17.55
N GLN A 713 -14.06 46.08 -17.69
CA GLN A 713 -14.93 45.68 -16.58
C GLN A 713 -14.60 44.28 -16.09
N MET A 714 -14.36 43.33 -17.01
CA MET A 714 -13.98 41.97 -16.65
C MET A 714 -12.59 41.90 -16.00
N LEU A 715 -11.61 42.69 -16.47
CA LEU A 715 -10.30 42.80 -15.81
C LEU A 715 -10.44 43.33 -14.37
N ALA A 716 -11.30 44.31 -14.14
CA ALA A 716 -11.57 44.83 -12.81
C ALA A 716 -12.28 43.79 -11.91
N GLN A 717 -13.20 42.99 -12.47
CA GLN A 717 -13.83 41.88 -11.75
C GLN A 717 -12.81 40.79 -11.40
N ALA A 718 -11.91 40.42 -12.31
CA ALA A 718 -10.91 39.38 -12.09
C ALA A 718 -10.08 39.59 -10.81
N MET A 719 -9.78 40.86 -10.47
CA MET A 719 -9.04 41.22 -9.25
C MET A 719 -9.77 40.83 -7.96
N GLN A 720 -11.09 40.66 -7.98
CA GLN A 720 -11.91 40.23 -6.85
C GLN A 720 -11.99 38.69 -6.73
N HIS A 721 -11.53 37.97 -7.75
CA HIS A 721 -11.66 36.51 -7.89
C HIS A 721 -10.32 35.78 -7.79
N ARG A 722 -9.42 36.26 -6.92
CA ARG A 722 -8.17 35.57 -6.59
C ARG A 722 -8.47 34.35 -5.72
N VAL A 723 -8.23 33.15 -6.25
CA VAL A 723 -8.45 31.88 -5.56
C VAL A 723 -7.07 31.21 -5.34
N PRO A 724 -6.61 31.10 -4.08
CA PRO A 724 -5.39 30.34 -3.78
C PRO A 724 -5.48 28.90 -4.29
N LYS A 725 -4.35 28.26 -4.58
CA LYS A 725 -4.24 26.85 -5.01
C LYS A 725 -4.83 26.51 -6.39
N ARG A 726 -5.36 27.50 -7.12
CA ARG A 726 -5.76 27.35 -8.52
C ARG A 726 -4.74 28.00 -9.44
N PHE A 727 -4.25 27.23 -10.40
CA PHE A 727 -3.15 27.65 -11.27
C PHE A 727 -3.51 27.52 -12.75
N ALA A 728 -2.99 28.44 -13.55
CA ALA A 728 -3.01 28.35 -15.01
C ALA A 728 -2.18 27.14 -15.47
N SER A 729 -2.70 26.29 -16.35
CA SER A 729 -2.01 25.05 -16.77
C SER A 729 -1.97 24.82 -18.28
N ARG A 730 -2.69 25.63 -19.07
CA ARG A 730 -2.82 25.43 -20.51
C ARG A 730 -1.84 26.32 -21.25
N VAL A 731 -1.22 25.81 -22.32
CA VAL A 731 -0.39 26.65 -23.20
C VAL A 731 -1.21 27.80 -23.79
N GLU A 732 -2.50 27.56 -24.05
CA GLU A 732 -3.47 28.50 -24.58
C GLU A 732 -3.81 29.66 -23.63
N GLU A 733 -3.43 29.56 -22.34
CA GLU A 733 -3.59 30.63 -21.36
C GLU A 733 -2.42 31.64 -21.39
N ILE A 734 -1.27 31.30 -22.00
CA ILE A 734 -0.14 32.22 -22.18
C ILE A 734 -0.58 33.53 -22.89
N PRO A 735 -1.24 33.49 -24.08
CA PRO A 735 -1.68 34.71 -24.74
C PRO A 735 -2.72 35.49 -23.92
N VAL A 736 -3.59 34.79 -23.15
CA VAL A 736 -4.55 35.44 -22.25
C VAL A 736 -3.83 36.22 -21.16
N LEU A 737 -2.90 35.57 -20.46
CA LEU A 737 -2.13 36.20 -19.38
C LEU A 737 -1.24 37.33 -19.89
N LYS A 738 -0.60 37.16 -21.06
CA LYS A 738 0.17 38.23 -21.73
C LYS A 738 -0.71 39.43 -22.07
N TYR A 739 -1.94 39.20 -22.54
CA TYR A 739 -2.91 40.28 -22.74
C TYR A 739 -3.25 40.98 -21.43
N VAL A 740 -3.55 40.24 -20.37
CA VAL A 740 -3.93 40.79 -19.06
C VAL A 740 -2.82 41.67 -18.50
N VAL A 741 -1.58 41.19 -18.47
CA VAL A 741 -0.47 41.97 -17.91
C VAL A 741 -0.09 43.18 -18.75
N ALA A 742 -0.44 43.20 -20.04
CA ALA A 742 -0.30 44.38 -20.89
C ALA A 742 -1.44 45.38 -20.68
N ALA A 743 -2.69 44.91 -20.57
CA ALA A 743 -3.88 45.73 -20.41
C ALA A 743 -4.07 46.26 -18.98
N ASN A 744 -3.62 45.50 -17.98
CA ASN A 744 -3.60 45.86 -16.56
C ASN A 744 -2.25 45.47 -15.92
N PRO A 745 -1.18 46.26 -16.12
CA PRO A 745 0.15 45.95 -15.60
C PRO A 745 0.25 45.91 -14.07
N SER A 746 -0.77 46.39 -13.36
CA SER A 746 -0.84 46.39 -11.89
C SER A 746 -1.41 45.11 -11.28
N ASP A 747 -1.92 44.18 -12.09
CA ASP A 747 -2.47 42.91 -11.59
C ASP A 747 -1.34 41.94 -11.21
N SER A 748 -0.90 41.99 -9.95
CA SER A 748 0.11 41.09 -9.38
C SER A 748 -0.21 39.61 -9.58
N HIS A 749 -1.49 39.23 -9.56
CA HIS A 749 -1.91 37.83 -9.65
C HIS A 749 -1.74 37.29 -11.08
N ALA A 750 -2.01 38.11 -12.10
CA ALA A 750 -1.79 37.71 -13.50
C ALA A 750 -0.30 37.48 -13.80
N TRP A 751 0.58 38.38 -13.31
CA TRP A 751 2.03 38.18 -13.39
C TRP A 751 2.48 36.89 -12.69
N PHE A 752 1.94 36.61 -11.51
CA PHE A 752 2.24 35.37 -10.77
C PHE A 752 1.81 34.12 -11.53
N GLN A 753 0.58 34.10 -12.05
CA GLN A 753 0.05 32.97 -12.82
C GLN A 753 0.84 32.75 -14.12
N LEU A 754 1.26 33.83 -14.80
CA LEU A 754 2.11 33.74 -16.00
C LEU A 754 3.45 33.08 -15.68
N GLY A 755 4.11 33.47 -14.58
CA GLY A 755 5.35 32.85 -14.16
C GLY A 755 5.16 31.36 -13.82
N CYS A 756 4.09 31.00 -13.11
CA CYS A 756 3.82 29.60 -12.76
C CYS A 756 3.59 28.74 -14.00
N LEU A 757 2.76 29.20 -14.95
CA LEU A 757 2.51 28.50 -16.20
C LEU A 757 3.79 28.30 -17.02
N LEU A 758 4.62 29.35 -17.16
CA LEU A 758 5.88 29.24 -17.89
C LEU A 758 6.84 28.23 -17.24
N ALA A 759 6.98 28.25 -15.92
CA ALA A 759 7.80 27.29 -15.20
C ALA A 759 7.29 25.85 -15.32
N ALA A 760 5.96 25.64 -15.27
CA ALA A 760 5.34 24.34 -15.47
C ALA A 760 5.57 23.78 -16.88
N LEU A 761 5.73 24.64 -17.88
CA LEU A 761 6.09 24.27 -19.25
C LEU A 761 7.62 24.10 -19.44
N GLY A 762 8.41 24.22 -18.38
CA GLY A 762 9.89 24.13 -18.43
C GLY A 762 10.58 25.41 -18.92
N ARG A 763 9.84 26.51 -19.13
CA ARG A 763 10.35 27.82 -19.58
C ARG A 763 10.76 28.69 -18.41
N VAL A 764 11.63 28.15 -17.56
CA VAL A 764 12.01 28.76 -16.27
C VAL A 764 12.62 30.15 -16.44
N ASP A 765 13.48 30.36 -17.44
CA ASP A 765 14.09 31.68 -17.69
C ASP A 765 13.03 32.76 -18.00
N GLU A 766 11.96 32.39 -18.70
CA GLU A 766 10.85 33.29 -19.00
C GLU A 766 9.91 33.51 -17.80
N ALA A 767 9.94 32.62 -16.80
CA ALA A 767 9.12 32.72 -15.58
C ALA A 767 9.68 33.74 -14.57
N ILE A 768 10.98 34.02 -14.60
CA ILE A 768 11.66 34.90 -13.64
C ILE A 768 11.12 36.35 -13.68
N PRO A 769 11.02 37.01 -14.86
CA PRO A 769 10.52 38.39 -14.90
C PRO A 769 9.06 38.53 -14.41
N PRO A 770 8.10 37.66 -14.80
CA PRO A 770 6.76 37.67 -14.24
C PRO A 770 6.71 37.49 -12.72
N TRP A 771 7.46 36.54 -12.14
CA TRP A 771 7.49 36.38 -10.68
C TRP A 771 8.11 37.58 -9.98
N THR A 772 9.19 38.14 -10.53
CA THR A 772 9.81 39.37 -10.03
C THR A 772 8.81 40.52 -10.03
N LYS A 773 8.04 40.65 -11.12
CA LYS A 773 7.02 41.70 -11.22
C LYS A 773 5.87 41.49 -10.23
N ALA A 774 5.46 40.24 -10.01
CA ALA A 774 4.42 39.91 -9.06
C ALA A 774 4.81 40.33 -7.63
N VAL A 775 6.05 40.08 -7.21
CA VAL A 775 6.52 40.45 -5.87
C VAL A 775 6.84 41.94 -5.70
N GLU A 776 7.20 42.65 -6.79
CA GLU A 776 7.29 44.11 -6.79
C GLU A 776 5.93 44.78 -6.51
N LEU A 777 4.87 44.25 -7.13
CA LEU A 777 3.50 44.76 -7.01
C LEU A 777 2.84 44.32 -5.71
N GLU A 778 3.10 43.08 -5.27
CA GLU A 778 2.54 42.49 -4.06
C GLU A 778 3.61 41.76 -3.26
N PRO A 779 4.37 42.48 -2.42
CA PRO A 779 5.44 41.89 -1.61
C PRO A 779 4.98 40.81 -0.62
N SER A 780 3.67 40.73 -0.34
CA SER A 780 3.04 39.71 0.50
C SER A 780 2.81 38.36 -0.20
N ASN A 781 3.08 38.24 -1.51
CA ASN A 781 2.92 36.96 -2.22
C ASN A 781 4.08 36.00 -1.88
N SER A 782 3.90 35.19 -0.83
CA SER A 782 4.92 34.25 -0.35
C SER A 782 5.29 33.19 -1.40
N VAL A 783 4.32 32.74 -2.20
CA VAL A 783 4.54 31.70 -3.22
C VAL A 783 5.42 32.22 -4.36
N ALA A 784 5.21 33.46 -4.80
CA ALA A 784 6.08 34.07 -5.81
C ALA A 784 7.52 34.26 -5.32
N TRP A 785 7.70 34.66 -4.05
CA TRP A 785 9.03 34.71 -3.42
C TRP A 785 9.66 33.32 -3.32
N ARG A 786 8.90 32.30 -2.93
CA ARG A 786 9.36 30.90 -2.89
C ARG A 786 9.83 30.45 -4.28
N ASN A 787 9.06 30.73 -5.33
CA ASN A 787 9.40 30.34 -6.70
C ASN A 787 10.72 30.97 -7.18
N LEU A 788 10.94 32.26 -6.88
CA LEU A 788 12.24 32.91 -7.12
C LEU A 788 13.37 32.27 -6.29
N GLY A 789 13.08 31.83 -5.06
CA GLY A 789 14.02 31.10 -4.21
C GLY A 789 14.40 29.73 -4.77
N LEU A 790 13.43 28.95 -5.23
CA LEU A 790 13.63 27.65 -5.89
C LEU A 790 14.49 27.79 -7.14
N GLU A 791 14.14 28.76 -7.97
CA GLU A 791 14.83 29.03 -9.22
C GLU A 791 16.29 29.46 -8.99
N ALA A 792 16.53 30.37 -8.05
CA ALA A 792 17.89 30.77 -7.64
C ALA A 792 18.70 29.58 -7.10
N ALA A 793 18.07 28.71 -6.30
CA ALA A 793 18.71 27.50 -5.79
C ALA A 793 19.05 26.50 -6.90
N ALA A 794 18.20 26.37 -7.93
CA ALA A 794 18.44 25.51 -9.09
C ALA A 794 19.64 25.99 -9.94
N ARG A 795 19.88 27.30 -10.00
CA ARG A 795 21.08 27.91 -10.61
C ARG A 795 22.33 27.88 -9.71
N GLY A 796 22.21 27.45 -8.45
CA GLY A 796 23.30 27.42 -7.47
C GLY A 796 23.58 28.77 -6.79
N ASP A 797 22.73 29.79 -6.98
CA ASP A 797 22.83 31.07 -6.26
C ASP A 797 22.13 30.97 -4.90
N LEU A 798 22.83 30.34 -3.94
CA LEU A 798 22.29 30.08 -2.60
C LEU A 798 22.01 31.38 -1.82
N ALA A 799 22.75 32.46 -2.09
CA ALA A 799 22.59 33.73 -1.39
C ALA A 799 21.31 34.45 -1.83
N ALA A 800 21.02 34.49 -3.13
CA ALA A 800 19.76 35.01 -3.63
C ALA A 800 18.58 34.13 -3.18
N ALA A 801 18.74 32.80 -3.25
CA ALA A 801 17.72 31.86 -2.79
C ALA A 801 17.33 32.10 -1.33
N GLU A 802 18.31 32.20 -0.42
CA GLU A 802 18.07 32.48 1.00
C GLU A 802 17.32 33.81 1.19
N LYS A 803 17.74 34.88 0.50
CA LYS A 803 17.09 36.19 0.57
C LYS A 803 15.61 36.07 0.19
N TYR A 804 15.30 35.35 -0.88
CA TYR A 804 13.93 35.16 -1.33
C TYR A 804 13.11 34.31 -0.37
N TYR A 805 13.65 33.20 0.14
CA TYR A 805 12.94 32.38 1.14
C TYR A 805 12.65 33.14 2.44
N ARG A 806 13.60 33.95 2.93
CA ARG A 806 13.36 34.79 4.11
C ARG A 806 12.25 35.81 3.87
N GLN A 807 12.16 36.35 2.65
CA GLN A 807 11.07 37.23 2.29
C GLN A 807 9.74 36.48 2.15
N ALA A 808 9.76 35.25 1.62
CA ALA A 808 8.58 34.37 1.58
C ALA A 808 8.05 34.08 2.99
N ILE A 809 8.93 33.71 3.93
CA ILE A 809 8.62 33.46 5.34
C ILE A 809 8.07 34.71 6.01
N LYS A 810 8.66 35.88 5.76
CA LYS A 810 8.16 37.16 6.28
C LYS A 810 6.72 37.44 5.82
N SER A 811 6.40 37.06 4.58
CA SER A 811 5.07 37.25 4.00
C SER A 811 4.04 36.23 4.47
N ASN A 812 4.46 34.99 4.76
CA ASN A 812 3.60 33.96 5.34
C ASN A 812 4.35 33.14 6.41
N PRO A 813 4.38 33.61 7.68
CA PRO A 813 5.22 33.01 8.72
C PRO A 813 4.70 31.68 9.27
N GLN A 814 3.49 31.25 8.90
CA GLN A 814 2.88 29.97 9.33
C GLN A 814 3.09 28.85 8.30
N ASP A 815 3.60 29.16 7.12
CA ASP A 815 3.80 28.16 6.06
C ASP A 815 5.07 27.34 6.33
N GLN A 816 4.87 26.16 6.91
CA GLN A 816 5.94 25.23 7.29
C GLN A 816 6.79 24.78 6.08
N THR A 817 6.25 24.76 4.86
CA THR A 817 6.98 24.40 3.64
C THR A 817 8.11 25.38 3.36
N LEU A 818 7.92 26.68 3.64
CA LEU A 818 8.95 27.70 3.45
C LEU A 818 10.14 27.52 4.40
N TYR A 819 9.88 27.10 5.64
CA TYR A 819 10.94 26.82 6.62
C TYR A 819 11.71 25.56 6.26
N ARG A 820 11.03 24.52 5.76
CA ARG A 820 11.68 23.31 5.23
C ARG A 820 12.63 23.68 4.10
N ASP A 821 12.16 24.39 3.08
CA ASP A 821 12.94 24.72 1.89
C ASP A 821 14.17 25.59 2.24
N LEU A 822 14.02 26.56 3.16
CA LEU A 822 15.15 27.36 3.65
C LEU A 822 16.11 26.54 4.52
N ALA A 823 15.62 25.65 5.37
CA ALA A 823 16.46 24.80 6.21
C ALA A 823 17.33 23.87 5.36
N GLU A 824 16.77 23.24 4.31
CA GLU A 824 17.53 22.43 3.35
C GLU A 824 18.62 23.25 2.65
N LEU A 825 18.30 24.47 2.23
CA LEU A 825 19.26 25.38 1.62
C LEU A 825 20.41 25.73 2.57
N LEU A 826 20.10 26.04 3.83
CA LEU A 826 21.10 26.35 4.86
C LEU A 826 21.97 25.14 5.19
N VAL A 827 21.41 23.93 5.21
CA VAL A 827 22.17 22.67 5.36
C VAL A 827 23.12 22.48 4.18
N ALA A 828 22.64 22.67 2.95
CA ALA A 828 23.47 22.58 1.75
C ALA A 828 24.61 23.64 1.74
N ALA A 829 24.38 24.80 2.36
CA ALA A 829 25.38 25.85 2.56
C ALA A 829 26.31 25.61 3.77
N GLY A 830 26.19 24.49 4.48
CA GLY A 830 26.99 24.17 5.67
C GLY A 830 26.61 24.95 6.95
N ARG A 831 25.49 25.68 6.94
CA ARG A 831 24.99 26.51 8.06
C ARG A 831 23.93 25.77 8.89
N ARG A 832 24.22 24.52 9.27
CA ARG A 832 23.26 23.63 9.94
C ARG A 832 22.72 24.17 11.27
N SER A 833 23.56 24.79 12.11
CA SER A 833 23.12 25.35 13.39
C SER A 833 22.06 26.44 13.23
N GLU A 834 22.16 27.22 12.16
CA GLU A 834 21.17 28.23 11.83
C GLU A 834 19.88 27.62 11.28
N ALA A 835 19.98 26.55 10.48
CA ALA A 835 18.83 25.77 10.02
C ALA A 835 18.03 25.17 11.18
N ILE A 836 18.72 24.61 12.20
CA ILE A 836 18.08 24.12 13.43
C ILE A 836 17.34 25.26 14.13
N SER A 837 18.02 26.37 14.40
CA SER A 837 17.44 27.55 15.06
C SER A 837 16.22 28.10 14.31
N LEU A 838 16.27 28.14 12.97
CA LEU A 838 15.15 28.55 12.11
C LEU A 838 13.91 27.67 12.31
N VAL A 839 14.08 26.34 12.36
CA VAL A 839 12.96 25.40 12.51
C VAL A 839 12.45 25.34 13.96
N GLU A 840 13.32 25.47 14.96
CA GLU A 840 12.93 25.54 16.37
C GLU A 840 12.11 26.79 16.70
N THR A 841 12.46 27.93 16.10
CA THR A 841 11.82 29.23 16.37
C THR A 841 10.66 29.54 15.43
N MET A 842 10.35 28.65 14.49
CA MET A 842 9.20 28.76 13.59
C MET A 842 7.90 28.90 14.39
N PRO A 843 7.03 29.87 14.07
CA PRO A 843 5.68 29.93 14.60
C PRO A 843 4.91 28.65 14.27
N LEU A 844 4.42 27.94 15.28
CA LEU A 844 3.70 26.68 15.11
C LEU A 844 2.23 26.85 15.51
N SER A 845 1.33 26.55 14.57
CA SER A 845 -0.09 26.32 14.84
C SER A 845 -0.39 24.84 14.56
N GLY A 846 -0.82 24.10 15.58
CA GLY A 846 -1.05 22.66 15.47
C GLY A 846 0.23 21.82 15.53
N VAL A 847 0.29 20.76 14.73
CA VAL A 847 1.40 19.79 14.71
C VAL A 847 2.40 20.18 13.63
N ARG A 848 3.70 19.98 13.90
CA ARG A 848 4.75 20.18 12.89
C ARG A 848 4.61 19.09 11.83
N ARG A 849 4.71 19.46 10.55
CA ARG A 849 4.69 18.50 9.44
C ARG A 849 5.75 17.41 9.65
N THR A 850 5.42 16.19 9.24
CA THR A 850 6.29 15.01 9.35
C THR A 850 7.64 15.24 8.67
N ASP A 851 7.63 15.75 7.44
CA ASP A 851 8.84 16.00 6.64
C ASP A 851 9.81 16.99 7.33
N LEU A 852 9.28 18.09 7.86
CA LEU A 852 10.06 19.08 8.61
C LEU A 852 10.57 18.53 9.96
N THR A 853 9.80 17.67 10.62
CA THR A 853 10.21 16.99 11.86
C THR A 853 11.36 16.01 11.61
N VAL A 854 11.28 15.24 10.53
CA VAL A 854 12.34 14.33 10.09
C VAL A 854 13.60 15.11 9.72
N LEU A 855 13.47 16.21 8.97
CA LEU A 855 14.60 17.09 8.65
C LEU A 855 15.29 17.63 9.91
N LEU A 856 14.52 18.10 10.89
CA LEU A 856 15.07 18.56 12.17
C LEU A 856 15.81 17.44 12.92
N ALA A 857 15.22 16.25 13.00
CA ALA A 857 15.86 15.10 13.63
C ALA A 857 17.17 14.70 12.92
N GLN A 858 17.20 14.72 11.59
CA GLN A 858 18.40 14.48 10.79
C GLN A 858 19.48 15.55 11.06
N MET A 859 19.10 16.83 11.14
CA MET A 859 20.04 17.90 11.46
C MET A 859 20.66 17.74 12.84
N TYR A 860 19.89 17.37 13.87
CA TYR A 860 20.46 17.07 15.19
C TYR A 860 21.40 15.86 15.15
N PHE A 861 21.02 14.80 14.43
CA PHE A 861 21.85 13.61 14.27
C PHE A 861 23.20 13.95 13.62
N ASP A 862 23.19 14.72 12.53
CA ASP A 862 24.40 15.14 11.80
C ASP A 862 25.26 16.14 12.60
N SER A 863 24.69 16.80 13.61
CA SER A 863 25.38 17.68 14.55
C SER A 863 25.77 16.97 15.86
N GLU A 864 25.64 15.63 15.92
CA GLU A 864 25.93 14.80 17.09
C GLU A 864 25.11 15.16 18.36
N GLN A 865 23.98 15.86 18.18
CA GLN A 865 23.02 16.23 19.22
C GLN A 865 21.96 15.14 19.38
N TYR A 866 22.39 13.94 19.79
CA TYR A 866 21.52 12.75 19.76
C TYR A 866 20.35 12.81 20.75
N ASP A 867 20.51 13.48 21.89
CA ASP A 867 19.42 13.67 22.85
C ASP A 867 18.29 14.52 22.25
N ASP A 868 18.62 15.60 21.52
CA ASP A 868 17.64 16.46 20.87
C ASP A 868 16.99 15.76 19.66
N CYS A 869 17.76 14.98 18.90
CA CYS A 869 17.27 14.10 17.83
C CYS A 869 16.18 13.15 18.34
N LEU A 870 16.49 12.38 19.40
CA LEU A 870 15.56 11.43 20.00
C LEU A 870 14.36 12.13 20.61
N ARG A 871 14.55 13.25 21.32
CA ARG A 871 13.46 14.04 21.89
C ARG A 871 12.45 14.50 20.83
N VAL A 872 12.90 14.91 19.65
CA VAL A 872 11.99 15.29 18.55
C VAL A 872 11.24 14.08 17.99
N LEU A 873 11.91 12.95 17.82
CA LEU A 873 11.29 11.72 17.33
C LEU A 873 10.28 11.12 18.32
N GLU A 874 10.57 11.14 19.61
CA GLU A 874 9.73 10.57 20.67
C GLU A 874 8.54 11.46 21.02
N ASN A 875 8.69 12.79 20.97
CA ASN A 875 7.62 13.72 21.34
C ASN A 875 6.67 14.06 20.18
N ALA A 876 7.01 13.71 18.94
CA ALA A 876 6.10 13.86 17.83
C ALA A 876 4.87 12.96 18.04
N PRO A 877 3.64 13.49 17.95
CA PRO A 877 2.43 12.73 18.29
C PRO A 877 2.19 11.55 17.34
N TYR A 878 2.60 11.71 16.08
CA TYR A 878 2.56 10.69 15.03
C TYR A 878 3.52 11.09 13.91
N PHE A 879 3.90 10.12 13.08
CA PHE A 879 4.51 10.36 11.77
C PHE A 879 3.61 9.81 10.67
N THR A 880 3.62 10.46 9.51
CA THR A 880 2.94 9.99 8.29
C THR A 880 4.02 9.59 7.28
N ASN A 881 4.41 8.33 7.31
CA ASN A 881 5.45 7.82 6.42
C ASN A 881 4.88 7.58 5.02
N TRP A 882 5.69 7.86 4.00
CA TRP A 882 5.41 7.43 2.64
C TRP A 882 5.41 5.89 2.55
N GLU A 883 4.64 5.35 1.61
CA GLU A 883 4.60 3.91 1.35
C GLU A 883 6.01 3.30 1.28
N GLY A 884 6.21 2.21 2.01
CA GLY A 884 7.48 1.47 1.96
C GLY A 884 8.66 2.09 2.73
N GLN A 885 8.46 3.17 3.49
CA GLN A 885 9.56 3.82 4.22
C GLN A 885 9.69 3.53 5.69
N ASP A 886 10.94 3.58 6.13
CA ASP A 886 11.40 3.35 7.50
C ASP A 886 12.35 4.46 8.00
N ILE A 887 12.44 5.61 7.31
CA ILE A 887 13.45 6.66 7.58
C ILE A 887 13.39 7.19 9.02
N VAL A 888 12.19 7.36 9.56
CA VAL A 888 11.96 7.82 10.94
C VAL A 888 12.56 6.82 11.94
N TRP A 889 12.31 5.52 11.73
CA TRP A 889 12.89 4.46 12.56
C TRP A 889 14.40 4.35 12.37
N ARG A 890 14.92 4.49 11.14
CA ARG A 890 16.38 4.48 10.90
C ARG A 890 17.09 5.61 11.64
N LEU A 891 16.50 6.80 11.67
CA LEU A 891 17.02 7.91 12.46
C LEU A 891 17.00 7.61 13.96
N PHE A 892 15.89 7.10 14.47
CA PHE A 892 15.74 6.69 15.87
C PHE A 892 16.78 5.62 16.27
N ASN A 893 16.87 4.54 15.50
CA ASN A 893 17.83 3.45 15.68
C ASN A 893 19.27 3.98 15.69
N ARG A 894 19.67 4.76 14.68
CA ARG A 894 21.04 5.28 14.56
C ARG A 894 21.36 6.27 15.68
N ALA A 895 20.42 7.15 16.05
CA ALA A 895 20.62 8.13 17.12
C ALA A 895 20.88 7.45 18.47
N HIS A 896 20.10 6.41 18.80
CA HIS A 896 20.36 5.59 19.98
C HIS A 896 21.72 4.91 19.93
N ILE A 897 22.11 4.27 18.81
CA ILE A 897 23.43 3.64 18.67
C ILE A 897 24.55 4.66 18.92
N ARG A 898 24.49 5.83 18.28
CA ARG A 898 25.55 6.84 18.43
C ARG A 898 25.60 7.45 19.82
N ARG A 899 24.45 7.72 20.45
CA ARG A 899 24.38 8.16 21.85
C ARG A 899 24.94 7.10 22.81
N GLY A 900 24.61 5.83 22.57
CA GLY A 900 25.13 4.70 23.34
C GLY A 900 26.64 4.57 23.24
N GLN A 901 27.22 4.75 22.03
CA GLN A 901 28.68 4.81 21.84
C GLN A 901 29.31 5.95 22.66
N GLN A 902 28.77 7.18 22.58
CA GLN A 902 29.28 8.32 23.37
C GLN A 902 29.20 8.07 24.88
N ARG A 903 28.12 7.46 25.37
CA ARG A 903 27.96 7.09 26.80
C ARG A 903 28.96 6.02 27.22
N MET A 904 29.16 5.01 26.38
CA MET A 904 30.15 3.96 26.61
C MET A 904 31.58 4.52 26.64
N ASP A 905 31.93 5.47 25.76
CA ASP A 905 33.24 6.13 25.75
C ASP A 905 33.48 6.94 27.03
N ARG A 906 32.41 7.45 27.65
CA ARG A 906 32.42 8.11 28.96
C ARG A 906 32.37 7.14 30.15
N GLY A 907 32.31 5.83 29.90
CA GLY A 907 32.26 4.78 30.92
C GLY A 907 30.87 4.46 31.47
N ASP A 908 29.80 5.09 30.97
CA ASP A 908 28.42 4.79 31.37
C ASP A 908 27.86 3.61 30.55
N LEU A 909 28.32 2.42 30.90
CA LEU A 909 27.98 1.18 30.21
C LEU A 909 26.51 0.78 30.37
N ARG A 910 25.85 1.15 31.48
CA ARG A 910 24.44 0.81 31.73
C ARG A 910 23.51 1.63 30.84
N SER A 911 23.72 2.94 30.77
CA SER A 911 22.92 3.79 29.88
C SER A 911 23.23 3.51 28.40
N ALA A 912 24.48 3.16 28.08
CA ALA A 912 24.84 2.73 26.72
C ALA A 912 24.10 1.45 26.31
N LEU A 913 24.02 0.45 27.20
CA LEU A 913 23.24 -0.76 26.95
C LEU A 913 21.76 -0.45 26.73
N ALA A 914 21.17 0.40 27.57
CA ALA A 914 19.78 0.83 27.41
C ALA A 914 19.52 1.53 26.06
N ASP A 915 20.49 2.30 25.55
CA ASP A 915 20.40 2.87 24.21
C ASP A 915 20.43 1.81 23.11
N PHE A 916 21.34 0.82 23.19
CA PHE A 916 21.40 -0.25 22.18
C PHE A 916 20.14 -1.14 22.20
N GLU A 917 19.53 -1.31 23.37
CA GLU A 917 18.23 -1.99 23.51
C GLU A 917 17.09 -1.15 22.94
N ALA A 918 17.05 0.16 23.23
CA ALA A 918 16.06 1.07 22.68
C ALA A 918 16.15 1.14 21.13
N ALA A 919 17.36 1.10 20.56
CA ALA A 919 17.57 1.08 19.11
C ALA A 919 16.90 -0.12 18.41
N LEU A 920 16.59 -1.20 19.14
CA LEU A 920 15.95 -2.41 18.62
C LEU A 920 14.41 -2.39 18.79
N THR A 921 13.85 -1.28 19.28
CA THR A 921 12.40 -1.11 19.46
C THR A 921 11.75 -0.41 18.28
N TYR A 922 10.44 -0.59 18.13
CA TYR A 922 9.60 0.07 17.13
C TYR A 922 8.48 0.86 17.84
N PRO A 923 8.75 2.08 18.32
CA PRO A 923 7.75 2.87 19.03
C PRO A 923 6.54 3.18 18.14
N LYS A 924 5.32 3.02 18.68
CA LYS A 924 4.06 3.19 17.93
C LYS A 924 3.94 4.55 17.25
N ASN A 925 4.41 5.62 17.89
CA ASN A 925 4.31 6.98 17.34
C ASN A 925 5.17 7.18 16.08
N LEU A 926 6.15 6.30 15.80
CA LEU A 926 6.94 6.38 14.57
C LEU A 926 6.18 5.87 13.34
N HIS A 927 5.09 5.11 13.54
CA HIS A 927 4.30 4.49 12.46
C HIS A 927 5.17 3.70 11.46
N VAL A 928 6.14 2.95 11.99
CA VAL A 928 6.98 2.00 11.24
C VAL A 928 6.97 0.67 11.98
N GLY A 929 6.57 -0.40 11.30
CA GLY A 929 6.67 -1.77 11.84
C GLY A 929 7.98 -2.45 11.48
N ARG A 930 8.33 -3.55 12.15
CA ARG A 930 9.52 -4.33 11.85
C ARG A 930 9.43 -5.00 10.47
N SER A 931 10.41 -4.69 9.61
CA SER A 931 10.56 -5.25 8.25
C SER A 931 11.12 -6.68 8.26
N ASN A 932 11.07 -7.35 7.11
CA ASN A 932 11.72 -8.64 6.87
C ASN A 932 13.20 -8.63 6.60
N LYS A 933 13.76 -7.44 6.37
CA LYS A 933 15.20 -7.24 6.30
C LYS A 933 15.60 -6.10 7.24
N PRO A 934 15.40 -6.25 8.56
CA PRO A 934 15.60 -5.15 9.49
C PRO A 934 17.10 -4.86 9.68
N ILE A 935 17.44 -3.57 9.72
CA ILE A 935 18.83 -3.10 9.86
C ILE A 935 19.20 -3.02 11.35
N GLU A 936 19.28 -4.18 12.00
CA GLU A 936 19.46 -4.29 13.46
C GLU A 936 20.86 -4.77 13.87
N ALA A 937 21.66 -5.30 12.93
CA ALA A 937 23.00 -5.84 13.24
C ALA A 937 23.94 -4.81 13.89
N PRO A 938 23.94 -3.51 13.51
CA PRO A 938 24.74 -2.49 14.20
C PRO A 938 24.38 -2.34 15.68
N ALA A 939 23.09 -2.28 16.02
CA ALA A 939 22.64 -2.20 17.41
C ALA A 939 23.02 -3.47 18.19
N ARG A 940 22.85 -4.66 17.59
CA ARG A 940 23.24 -5.95 18.20
C ARG A 940 24.73 -6.05 18.47
N TYR A 941 25.56 -5.58 17.56
CA TYR A 941 27.00 -5.55 17.76
C TYR A 941 27.37 -4.73 19.00
N TRP A 942 26.89 -3.49 19.07
CA TRP A 942 27.22 -2.59 20.17
C TRP A 942 26.56 -2.98 21.50
N GLN A 943 25.37 -3.58 21.45
CA GLN A 943 24.74 -4.25 22.59
C GLN A 943 25.70 -5.31 23.16
N GLY A 944 26.23 -6.19 22.30
CA GLY A 944 27.18 -7.22 22.72
C GLY A 944 28.48 -6.63 23.28
N VAL A 945 29.01 -5.57 22.68
CA VAL A 945 30.21 -4.87 23.21
C VAL A 945 29.96 -4.30 24.61
N ALA A 946 28.81 -3.65 24.83
CA ALA A 946 28.46 -3.11 26.15
C ALA A 946 28.27 -4.22 27.19
N LEU A 947 27.56 -5.30 26.83
CA LEU A 947 27.36 -6.48 27.68
C LEU A 947 28.69 -7.14 28.05
N ALA A 948 29.60 -7.30 27.09
CA ALA A 948 30.93 -7.86 27.34
C ALA A 948 31.75 -6.99 28.29
N LYS A 949 31.72 -5.65 28.13
CA LYS A 949 32.37 -4.70 29.06
C LYS A 949 31.74 -4.71 30.45
N LEU A 950 30.46 -5.07 30.57
CA LEU A 950 29.75 -5.28 31.85
C LEU A 950 30.01 -6.67 32.47
N GLY A 951 30.78 -7.53 31.81
CA GLY A 951 31.03 -8.91 32.26
C GLY A 951 29.90 -9.89 31.94
N ARG A 952 28.88 -9.49 31.16
CA ARG A 952 27.71 -10.30 30.77
C ARG A 952 27.98 -11.02 29.44
N LEU A 953 28.99 -11.89 29.44
CA LEU A 953 29.55 -12.42 28.20
C LEU A 953 28.63 -13.39 27.44
N GLU A 954 27.76 -14.14 28.12
CA GLU A 954 26.77 -14.99 27.44
C GLU A 954 25.70 -14.17 26.72
N GLU A 955 25.22 -13.09 27.33
CA GLU A 955 24.26 -12.19 26.68
C GLU A 955 24.92 -11.43 25.52
N ALA A 956 26.21 -11.10 25.64
CA ALA A 956 26.98 -10.55 24.54
C ALA A 956 27.08 -11.52 23.34
N LYS A 957 27.32 -12.80 23.64
CA LYS A 957 27.34 -13.89 22.65
C LYS A 957 25.98 -14.06 21.98
N GLU A 958 24.88 -14.05 22.73
CA GLU A 958 23.52 -14.11 22.17
C GLU A 958 23.24 -12.92 21.24
N ALA A 959 23.59 -11.70 21.67
CA ALA A 959 23.42 -10.49 20.85
C ALA A 959 24.21 -10.60 19.53
N TRP A 960 25.48 -11.03 19.58
CA TRP A 960 26.28 -11.22 18.36
C TRP A 960 25.83 -12.41 17.50
N GLN A 961 25.30 -13.48 18.06
CA GLN A 961 24.69 -14.58 17.29
C GLN A 961 23.49 -14.10 16.51
N VAL A 962 22.58 -13.37 17.17
CA VAL A 962 21.43 -12.73 16.53
C VAL A 962 21.91 -11.77 15.45
N GLY A 963 22.86 -10.88 15.76
CA GLY A 963 23.44 -9.92 14.82
C GLY A 963 24.07 -10.56 13.58
N ALA A 964 24.87 -11.62 13.75
CA ALA A 964 25.51 -12.35 12.65
C ALA A 964 24.49 -13.12 11.77
N GLY A 965 23.43 -13.63 12.40
CA GLY A 965 22.35 -14.38 11.74
C GLY A 965 21.31 -13.52 11.01
N MET A 966 21.37 -12.19 11.12
CA MET A 966 20.44 -11.29 10.42
C MET A 966 20.52 -11.42 8.89
N PRO A 967 19.46 -11.05 8.15
CA PRO A 967 19.46 -11.05 6.70
C PRO A 967 20.48 -10.07 6.11
N SER A 968 21.02 -10.42 4.95
CA SER A 968 22.01 -9.60 4.24
C SER A 968 21.36 -8.35 3.66
N VAL A 969 21.93 -7.19 3.97
CA VAL A 969 21.59 -5.90 3.36
C VAL A 969 22.90 -5.15 3.12
N PRO A 970 23.21 -4.74 1.88
CA PRO A 970 24.46 -4.05 1.60
C PRO A 970 24.66 -2.80 2.47
N GLY A 971 25.90 -2.53 2.87
CA GLY A 971 26.26 -1.38 3.71
C GLY A 971 26.48 -1.75 5.17
N GLU A 972 26.05 -0.88 6.10
CA GLU A 972 26.31 -1.03 7.54
C GLU A 972 25.79 -2.37 8.09
N GLN A 973 24.63 -2.85 7.64
CA GLN A 973 24.11 -4.15 8.10
C GLN A 973 25.12 -5.29 7.88
N ASP A 974 25.61 -5.48 6.66
CA ASP A 974 26.55 -6.56 6.34
C ASP A 974 27.92 -6.38 7.00
N GLU A 975 28.39 -5.14 7.14
CA GLU A 975 29.60 -4.82 7.91
C GLU A 975 29.44 -5.29 9.37
N TYR A 976 28.33 -4.93 10.01
CA TYR A 976 28.11 -5.27 11.42
C TYR A 976 27.72 -6.74 11.64
N ARG A 977 27.14 -7.42 10.64
CA ARG A 977 26.99 -8.89 10.65
C ARG A 977 28.36 -9.57 10.71
N GLN A 978 29.31 -9.10 9.91
CA GLN A 978 30.69 -9.61 9.93
C GLN A 978 31.38 -9.29 11.27
N LYS A 979 31.26 -8.06 11.77
CA LYS A 979 31.80 -7.69 13.09
C LYS A 979 31.21 -8.53 14.24
N CYS A 980 29.93 -8.87 14.18
CA CYS A 980 29.33 -9.81 15.12
C CYS A 980 29.95 -11.21 15.00
N ALA A 981 30.13 -11.72 13.78
CA ALA A 981 30.78 -13.02 13.55
C ALA A 981 32.26 -13.04 13.96
N GLU A 982 32.97 -11.91 13.82
CA GLU A 982 34.32 -11.71 14.34
C GLU A 982 34.35 -11.71 15.86
N ALA A 983 33.50 -10.92 16.50
CA ALA A 983 33.39 -10.87 17.96
C ALA A 983 33.08 -12.26 18.56
N LEU A 984 32.23 -13.06 17.90
CA LEU A 984 31.98 -14.45 18.29
C LEU A 984 33.21 -15.36 18.22
N ARG A 985 34.12 -15.12 17.27
CA ARG A 985 35.38 -15.88 17.14
C ARG A 985 36.44 -15.45 18.14
N GLU A 986 36.39 -14.19 18.57
CA GLU A 986 37.31 -13.62 19.56
C GLU A 986 36.93 -13.93 21.01
N LEU A 987 35.70 -14.41 21.24
CA LEU A 987 35.30 -14.92 22.55
C LEU A 987 36.19 -16.11 22.95
N PRO A 988 36.67 -16.18 24.21
CA PRO A 988 37.51 -17.28 24.67
C PRO A 988 36.92 -18.66 24.33
N PRO A 989 37.71 -19.60 23.78
CA PRO A 989 37.24 -20.97 23.58
C PRO A 989 36.86 -21.56 24.95
N GLY A 990 35.59 -21.94 25.09
CA GLY A 990 35.01 -22.36 26.37
C GLY A 990 34.14 -21.32 27.07
N LEU A 991 33.91 -20.13 26.48
CA LEU A 991 32.80 -19.26 26.89
C LEU A 991 31.46 -19.86 26.46
N GLY A 992 30.66 -20.24 27.44
CA GLY A 992 29.55 -21.20 27.35
C GLY A 992 29.85 -22.54 28.05
N ALA A 993 31.06 -22.69 28.62
CA ALA A 993 31.45 -23.81 29.48
C ALA A 993 31.94 -23.33 30.85
N GLU A 994 31.44 -22.21 31.36
CA GLU A 994 31.36 -22.09 32.82
C GLU A 994 30.45 -23.22 33.30
N ARG A 995 30.94 -24.02 34.25
CA ARG A 995 30.17 -25.07 34.91
C ARG A 995 28.92 -24.46 35.53
N ILE A 996 27.82 -24.43 34.78
CA ILE A 996 26.52 -24.07 35.33
C ILE A 996 26.05 -25.17 36.30
N PHE A 997 26.62 -26.36 36.20
CA PHE A 997 26.39 -27.43 37.14
C PHE A 997 27.22 -27.25 38.43
N LEU A 998 26.55 -26.81 39.50
CA LEU A 998 27.03 -27.02 40.86
C LEU A 998 26.81 -28.51 41.19
N PHE A 999 27.81 -29.36 40.96
CA PHE A 999 27.70 -30.81 41.24
C PHE A 999 28.00 -31.18 42.70
N GLU A 1000 27.67 -30.29 43.63
CA GLU A 1000 27.58 -30.55 45.07
C GLU A 1000 26.42 -29.73 45.64
N PRO A 1001 25.59 -30.28 46.56
CA PRO A 1001 25.73 -31.59 47.20
C PRO A 1001 25.25 -32.77 46.34
N VAL A 1002 25.79 -33.96 46.64
CA VAL A 1002 25.38 -35.26 46.08
C VAL A 1002 24.59 -36.01 47.15
N TYR A 1003 23.35 -36.38 46.86
CA TYR A 1003 22.55 -37.28 47.69
C TYR A 1003 22.79 -38.73 47.24
N ARG A 1004 23.28 -39.57 48.16
CA ARG A 1004 23.50 -41.01 47.91
C ARG A 1004 22.20 -41.76 48.19
N CYS A 1005 21.48 -42.16 47.14
CA CYS A 1005 20.23 -42.91 47.25
C CYS A 1005 20.57 -44.39 47.36
N PHE A 1006 20.28 -45.02 48.50
CA PHE A 1006 20.61 -46.43 48.71
C PHE A 1006 19.54 -47.36 48.16
N LYS A 1007 19.98 -48.45 47.53
CA LYS A 1007 19.08 -49.52 47.09
C LYS A 1007 18.53 -50.30 48.28
N ILE A 1008 17.24 -50.61 48.25
CA ILE A 1008 16.56 -51.49 49.21
C ILE A 1008 15.99 -52.72 48.49
N GLU A 1009 15.95 -53.86 49.19
CA GLU A 1009 15.60 -55.17 48.62
C GLU A 1009 14.09 -55.50 48.67
N ARG A 1010 13.25 -54.58 49.18
CA ARG A 1010 11.78 -54.74 49.27
C ARG A 1010 11.05 -53.44 48.97
N ASP A 1011 9.75 -53.54 48.68
CA ASP A 1011 8.87 -52.37 48.63
C ASP A 1011 8.64 -51.80 50.04
N LEU A 1012 8.57 -50.47 50.15
CA LEU A 1012 8.18 -49.79 51.40
C LEU A 1012 6.66 -49.72 51.48
N GLU A 1013 6.12 -50.01 52.66
CA GLU A 1013 4.70 -49.77 52.96
C GLU A 1013 4.55 -48.34 53.45
N LEU A 1014 3.98 -47.46 52.62
CA LEU A 1014 3.85 -46.05 52.96
C LEU A 1014 2.71 -45.85 53.97
N THR A 1015 3.03 -45.23 55.10
CA THR A 1015 2.10 -44.87 56.18
C THR A 1015 1.90 -43.35 56.27
N GLY A 1016 2.83 -42.59 55.69
CA GLY A 1016 2.98 -41.15 55.81
C GLY A 1016 3.83 -40.71 57.00
N ALA A 1017 4.09 -41.59 57.97
CA ALA A 1017 4.76 -41.25 59.24
C ALA A 1017 6.27 -41.57 59.30
N LEU A 1018 6.84 -42.14 58.22
CA LEU A 1018 8.24 -42.56 58.13
C LEU A 1018 8.65 -43.61 59.18
N ASP A 1019 7.70 -44.45 59.62
CA ASP A 1019 7.90 -45.46 60.66
C ASP A 1019 8.79 -46.65 60.22
N ASP A 1020 9.04 -46.81 58.92
CA ASP A 1020 9.90 -47.87 58.42
C ASP A 1020 11.38 -47.59 58.78
N PRO A 1021 12.08 -48.51 59.47
CA PRO A 1021 13.45 -48.28 59.93
C PRO A 1021 14.45 -48.00 58.80
N LEU A 1022 14.13 -48.35 57.54
CA LEU A 1022 14.96 -48.02 56.39
C LEU A 1022 15.07 -46.50 56.17
N TRP A 1023 14.04 -45.71 56.53
CA TRP A 1023 14.13 -44.26 56.47
C TRP A 1023 15.17 -43.69 57.42
N HIS A 1024 15.34 -44.28 58.61
CA HIS A 1024 16.36 -43.85 59.56
C HIS A 1024 17.79 -44.18 59.09
N ALA A 1025 17.95 -45.14 58.19
CA ALA A 1025 19.23 -45.49 57.59
C ALA A 1025 19.57 -44.67 56.34
N ALA A 1026 18.59 -44.01 55.73
CA ALA A 1026 18.79 -43.16 54.54
C ALA A 1026 19.53 -41.85 54.90
N PRO A 1027 20.37 -41.30 53.99
CA PRO A 1027 20.98 -39.99 54.19
C PRO A 1027 19.94 -38.89 54.37
N VAL A 1028 20.30 -37.77 55.02
CA VAL A 1028 19.36 -36.66 55.25
C VAL A 1028 19.70 -35.50 54.31
N ALA A 1029 18.72 -35.07 53.52
CA ALA A 1029 18.73 -33.81 52.79
C ALA A 1029 18.02 -32.76 53.65
N GLU A 1030 18.76 -31.85 54.29
CA GLU A 1030 18.18 -30.76 55.07
C GLU A 1030 17.93 -29.55 54.17
N LEU A 1031 16.70 -29.03 54.18
CA LEU A 1031 16.29 -27.89 53.35
C LEU A 1031 16.52 -26.57 54.10
N GLY A 1032 16.95 -25.54 53.38
CA GLY A 1032 17.20 -24.19 53.89
C GLY A 1032 16.68 -23.10 52.95
N ASP A 1033 16.99 -21.85 53.26
CA ASP A 1033 16.61 -20.68 52.46
C ASP A 1033 17.09 -20.79 50.99
N PRO A 1034 16.24 -20.59 49.98
CA PRO A 1034 16.54 -20.85 48.57
C PRO A 1034 17.47 -19.81 47.94
N ILE A 1035 17.76 -18.71 48.62
CA ILE A 1035 18.66 -17.65 48.12
C ILE A 1035 20.06 -17.84 48.71
N ALA A 1036 20.14 -17.91 50.04
CA ALA A 1036 21.39 -17.89 50.80
C ALA A 1036 21.78 -19.24 51.43
N GLY A 1037 20.91 -20.27 51.35
CA GLY A 1037 21.17 -21.60 51.93
C GLY A 1037 21.25 -21.62 53.45
N LYS A 1038 20.71 -20.59 54.12
CA LYS A 1038 20.69 -20.52 55.60
C LYS A 1038 19.67 -21.50 56.17
N PRO A 1039 19.83 -21.99 57.41
CA PRO A 1039 18.82 -22.84 58.05
C PRO A 1039 17.43 -22.22 57.99
N ALA A 1040 16.45 -23.02 57.56
CA ALA A 1040 15.04 -22.64 57.52
C ALA A 1040 14.50 -22.35 58.93
N ARG A 1041 13.44 -21.53 59.00
CA ARG A 1041 12.75 -21.23 60.27
C ARG A 1041 12.19 -22.50 60.90
N HIS A 1042 11.48 -23.30 60.11
CA HIS A 1042 11.04 -24.64 60.48
C HIS A 1042 11.92 -25.69 59.81
N LYS A 1043 12.39 -26.70 60.56
CA LYS A 1043 13.25 -27.72 59.95
C LYS A 1043 12.45 -28.57 58.99
N THR A 1044 13.00 -28.73 57.80
CA THR A 1044 12.46 -29.64 56.79
C THR A 1044 13.57 -30.57 56.33
N ARG A 1045 13.30 -31.87 56.39
CA ARG A 1045 14.25 -32.92 56.03
C ARG A 1045 13.63 -33.84 55.01
N ALA A 1046 14.39 -34.16 53.98
CA ALA A 1046 14.01 -35.14 52.99
C ALA A 1046 14.96 -36.34 52.99
N ARG A 1047 14.43 -37.51 52.63
CA ARG A 1047 15.17 -38.76 52.52
C ARG A 1047 14.74 -39.50 51.27
N LEU A 1048 15.67 -40.20 50.62
CA LEU A 1048 15.44 -40.92 49.38
C LEU A 1048 16.06 -42.32 49.46
N LEU A 1049 15.30 -43.28 48.96
CA LEU A 1049 15.68 -44.69 48.80
C LEU A 1049 15.18 -45.15 47.44
N TYR A 1050 15.71 -46.24 46.89
CA TYR A 1050 15.17 -46.80 45.66
C TYR A 1050 15.21 -48.32 45.67
N ASN A 1051 14.38 -48.95 44.85
CA ASN A 1051 14.49 -50.39 44.55
C ASN A 1051 14.32 -50.62 43.04
N ASP A 1052 14.04 -51.85 42.62
CA ASP A 1052 13.87 -52.15 41.18
C ASP A 1052 12.57 -51.59 40.56
N ARG A 1053 11.73 -50.90 41.34
CA ARG A 1053 10.40 -50.43 40.91
C ARG A 1053 10.15 -48.96 41.17
N TYR A 1054 10.58 -48.45 42.32
CA TYR A 1054 10.24 -47.12 42.81
C TYR A 1054 11.47 -46.33 43.23
N LEU A 1055 11.46 -45.03 42.95
CA LEU A 1055 12.17 -44.03 43.72
C LEU A 1055 11.26 -43.60 44.88
N TYR A 1056 11.70 -43.86 46.10
CA TYR A 1056 11.02 -43.42 47.30
C TYR A 1056 11.57 -42.07 47.75
N VAL A 1057 10.68 -41.14 48.07
CA VAL A 1057 11.03 -39.83 48.63
C VAL A 1057 10.18 -39.60 49.86
N ALA A 1058 10.77 -39.18 50.97
CA ALA A 1058 10.02 -38.82 52.17
C ALA A 1058 10.42 -37.43 52.65
N PHE A 1059 9.45 -36.63 53.07
CA PHE A 1059 9.66 -35.35 53.73
C PHE A 1059 9.14 -35.41 55.17
N GLU A 1060 9.88 -34.77 56.05
CA GLU A 1060 9.56 -34.54 57.46
C GLU A 1060 9.65 -33.03 57.69
N CYS A 1061 8.49 -32.40 57.89
CA CYS A 1061 8.31 -30.95 57.92
C CYS A 1061 7.87 -30.53 59.33
N GLU A 1062 8.73 -29.85 60.08
CA GLU A 1062 8.28 -29.15 61.30
C GLU A 1062 7.33 -28.02 60.87
N ASP A 1063 6.21 -27.88 61.57
CA ASP A 1063 5.23 -26.83 61.29
C ASP A 1063 4.34 -26.61 62.52
N ASP A 1064 4.12 -25.35 62.90
CA ASP A 1064 3.23 -25.01 64.02
C ASP A 1064 1.77 -24.76 63.58
N PHE A 1065 1.52 -24.70 62.26
CA PHE A 1065 0.22 -24.53 61.64
C PHE A 1065 0.13 -25.14 60.23
N VAL A 1066 -0.20 -26.43 60.16
CA VAL A 1066 -0.42 -27.14 58.89
C VAL A 1066 -1.79 -26.81 58.30
N TRP A 1067 -1.87 -26.36 57.05
CA TRP A 1067 -3.14 -26.07 56.38
C TRP A 1067 -3.14 -26.36 54.86
N GLY A 1068 -4.32 -26.34 54.27
CA GLY A 1068 -4.55 -26.47 52.83
C GLY A 1068 -6.05 -26.51 52.55
N THR A 1069 -6.45 -26.12 51.35
CA THR A 1069 -7.86 -26.15 50.92
C THR A 1069 -8.08 -26.93 49.64
N LEU A 1070 -7.03 -27.09 48.83
CA LEU A 1070 -7.10 -27.77 47.54
C LEU A 1070 -7.04 -29.30 47.71
N GLN A 1071 -8.08 -30.00 47.24
CA GLN A 1071 -8.23 -31.47 47.34
C GLN A 1071 -8.25 -32.20 46.01
N GLU A 1072 -8.43 -31.48 44.90
CA GLU A 1072 -8.48 -32.06 43.56
C GLU A 1072 -7.06 -32.26 43.01
N ARG A 1073 -6.81 -33.42 42.37
CA ARG A 1073 -5.54 -33.68 41.69
C ARG A 1073 -5.27 -32.61 40.62
N ASP A 1074 -4.01 -32.21 40.49
CA ASP A 1074 -3.51 -31.17 39.58
C ASP A 1074 -4.04 -29.76 39.86
N SER A 1075 -4.65 -29.56 41.03
CA SER A 1075 -4.86 -28.21 41.59
C SER A 1075 -3.51 -27.49 41.76
N PRO A 1076 -3.48 -26.15 41.67
CA PRO A 1076 -2.26 -25.36 41.86
C PRO A 1076 -1.84 -25.31 43.34
N ILE A 1077 -1.52 -26.47 43.93
CA ILE A 1077 -1.17 -26.60 45.36
C ILE A 1077 0.10 -25.85 45.74
N TYR A 1078 0.92 -25.46 44.76
CA TYR A 1078 2.05 -24.54 44.91
C TYR A 1078 1.64 -23.11 45.33
N ASP A 1079 0.33 -22.82 45.35
CA ASP A 1079 -0.22 -21.59 45.94
C ASP A 1079 -0.56 -21.68 47.43
N GLU A 1080 -0.46 -22.88 48.02
CA GLU A 1080 -0.68 -23.19 49.43
C GLU A 1080 0.58 -23.85 50.03
N GLU A 1081 0.41 -24.65 51.08
CA GLU A 1081 1.46 -25.45 51.69
C GLU A 1081 1.68 -26.77 50.91
N CYS A 1082 2.91 -27.00 50.46
CA CYS A 1082 3.28 -28.25 49.78
C CYS A 1082 4.78 -28.54 49.83
N VAL A 1083 5.14 -29.79 49.56
CA VAL A 1083 6.52 -30.17 49.22
C VAL A 1083 6.60 -30.57 47.75
N GLU A 1084 7.75 -30.31 47.13
CA GLU A 1084 7.96 -30.45 45.69
C GLU A 1084 9.23 -31.25 45.40
N VAL A 1085 9.12 -32.21 44.48
CA VAL A 1085 10.23 -33.02 43.98
C VAL A 1085 10.43 -32.71 42.51
N PHE A 1086 11.62 -32.19 42.18
CA PHE A 1086 12.00 -31.94 40.79
C PHE A 1086 13.03 -32.97 40.33
N LEU A 1087 12.72 -33.74 39.29
CA LEU A 1087 13.58 -34.81 38.78
C LEU A 1087 13.98 -34.56 37.32
N CYS A 1088 15.28 -34.57 37.05
CA CYS A 1088 15.84 -34.50 35.70
C CYS A 1088 16.71 -35.74 35.46
N PRO A 1089 16.11 -36.85 34.98
CA PRO A 1089 16.81 -38.12 34.78
C PRO A 1089 17.78 -38.07 33.60
N THR A 1090 17.56 -37.16 32.64
CA THR A 1090 18.34 -37.08 31.40
C THR A 1090 19.61 -36.23 31.54
N GLY A 1091 19.75 -35.49 32.64
CA GLY A 1091 20.77 -34.46 32.79
C GLY A 1091 20.56 -33.23 31.87
N ASN A 1092 19.48 -33.17 31.09
CA ASN A 1092 19.16 -32.03 30.23
C ASN A 1092 18.26 -31.02 30.99
N PRO A 1093 18.74 -29.81 31.31
CA PRO A 1093 17.97 -28.82 32.07
C PRO A 1093 16.76 -28.26 31.30
N ARG A 1094 16.55 -28.65 30.04
CA ARG A 1094 15.35 -28.29 29.27
C ARG A 1094 14.15 -29.20 29.53
N LEU A 1095 14.33 -30.36 30.14
CA LEU A 1095 13.29 -31.37 30.33
C LEU A 1095 13.39 -31.99 31.72
N TYR A 1096 12.40 -31.76 32.58
CA TYR A 1096 12.35 -32.32 33.93
C TYR A 1096 10.92 -32.51 34.42
N TYR A 1097 10.77 -33.32 35.47
CA TYR A 1097 9.51 -33.62 36.14
C TYR A 1097 9.36 -32.77 37.39
N GLU A 1098 8.12 -32.37 37.68
CA GLU A 1098 7.72 -31.64 38.89
C GLU A 1098 6.59 -32.44 39.55
N LEU A 1099 6.78 -32.87 40.79
CA LEU A 1099 5.85 -33.70 41.56
C LEU A 1099 5.64 -33.10 42.95
N ASN A 1100 4.43 -32.62 43.21
CA ASN A 1100 4.11 -31.87 44.42
C ASN A 1100 3.04 -32.61 45.24
N VAL A 1101 3.14 -32.54 46.57
CA VAL A 1101 2.13 -33.09 47.49
C VAL A 1101 1.85 -32.09 48.61
N SER A 1102 0.57 -31.86 48.89
CA SER A 1102 0.10 -31.01 50.00
C SER A 1102 -0.16 -31.82 51.28
N PRO A 1103 -0.34 -31.18 52.45
CA PRO A 1103 -0.76 -31.87 53.68
C PRO A 1103 -2.09 -32.64 53.55
N LEU A 1104 -2.96 -32.25 52.62
CA LEU A 1104 -4.21 -32.96 52.33
C LEU A 1104 -4.00 -34.21 51.45
N ASN A 1105 -2.74 -34.56 51.16
CA ASN A 1105 -2.34 -35.61 50.23
C ASN A 1105 -2.84 -35.37 48.78
N THR A 1106 -3.04 -34.10 48.43
CA THR A 1106 -3.37 -33.67 47.06
C THR A 1106 -2.10 -33.65 46.23
N VAL A 1107 -2.16 -34.22 45.02
CA VAL A 1107 -1.01 -34.34 44.12
C VAL A 1107 -1.14 -33.36 42.96
N PHE A 1108 -0.05 -32.69 42.61
CA PHE A 1108 0.12 -32.01 41.32
C PHE A 1108 1.33 -32.60 40.62
N ASP A 1109 1.20 -32.98 39.35
CA ASP A 1109 2.33 -33.40 38.54
C ASP A 1109 2.39 -32.78 37.15
N ALA A 1110 3.61 -32.50 36.72
CA ALA A 1110 3.85 -31.89 35.41
C ALA A 1110 5.18 -32.36 34.80
N PHE A 1111 5.19 -32.44 33.47
CA PHE A 1111 6.40 -32.55 32.67
C PHE A 1111 6.73 -31.19 32.07
N ILE A 1112 7.92 -30.68 32.39
CA ILE A 1112 8.32 -29.30 32.09
C ILE A 1112 9.25 -29.24 30.90
N LEU A 1113 8.85 -28.49 29.86
CA LEU A 1113 9.71 -28.07 28.76
C LEU A 1113 10.20 -26.63 29.01
N ASN A 1114 11.44 -26.51 29.49
CA ASN A 1114 12.03 -25.24 29.87
C ASN A 1114 12.64 -24.52 28.65
N GLY A 1115 11.93 -23.53 28.13
CA GLY A 1115 12.35 -22.69 27.02
C GLY A 1115 13.39 -21.62 27.38
N ARG A 1116 13.78 -21.50 28.66
CA ARG A 1116 14.78 -20.53 29.09
C ARG A 1116 16.19 -20.92 28.60
N PRO A 1117 16.96 -19.99 28.03
CA PRO A 1117 18.41 -20.11 27.97
C PRO A 1117 18.95 -20.30 29.39
N VAL A 1118 19.97 -21.14 29.54
CA VAL A 1118 20.50 -21.47 30.86
C VAL A 1118 21.07 -20.19 31.50
N GLY A 1119 20.43 -19.70 32.58
CA GLY A 1119 20.78 -18.42 33.22
C GLY A 1119 20.04 -17.17 32.70
N GLY A 1120 19.13 -17.31 31.73
CA GLY A 1120 18.34 -16.22 31.15
C GLY A 1120 16.97 -15.98 31.81
N GLU A 1121 16.29 -14.90 31.41
CA GLU A 1121 14.96 -14.51 31.90
C GLU A 1121 13.82 -15.46 31.45
N ARG A 1122 12.64 -15.34 32.06
CA ARG A 1122 11.49 -16.24 31.80
C ARG A 1122 10.88 -16.02 30.42
N VAL A 1123 11.32 -16.80 29.42
CA VAL A 1123 10.72 -16.83 28.09
C VAL A 1123 9.89 -18.12 27.93
N ARG A 1124 8.59 -17.97 27.61
CA ARG A 1124 7.59 -19.03 27.30
C ARG A 1124 7.76 -20.35 28.06
N PHE A 1125 7.01 -20.47 29.15
CA PHE A 1125 6.84 -21.71 29.91
C PHE A 1125 5.73 -22.56 29.28
N ILE A 1126 6.02 -23.81 28.89
CA ILE A 1126 5.01 -24.80 28.49
C ILE A 1126 5.07 -25.94 29.50
N GLY A 1127 4.23 -25.85 30.54
CA GLY A 1127 3.92 -27.02 31.35
C GLY A 1127 2.92 -27.86 30.57
N LEU A 1128 3.31 -29.07 30.14
CA LEU A 1128 2.36 -30.03 29.58
C LEU A 1128 1.53 -30.58 30.74
N LYS A 1129 0.50 -29.83 31.15
CA LYS A 1129 -0.41 -30.17 32.25
C LYS A 1129 -1.20 -31.47 32.01
N ASP A 1130 -1.14 -32.02 30.81
CA ASP A 1130 -1.75 -33.31 30.46
C ASP A 1130 -0.87 -34.51 30.87
N PHE A 1131 0.32 -34.29 31.43
CA PHE A 1131 1.15 -35.35 32.00
C PHE A 1131 0.59 -35.82 33.35
N THR A 1132 0.49 -37.13 33.54
CA THR A 1132 0.12 -37.77 34.82
C THR A 1132 1.13 -38.87 35.13
N CYS A 1133 1.70 -38.87 36.34
CA CYS A 1133 2.65 -39.87 36.83
C CYS A 1133 1.91 -41.16 37.23
N ASP A 1134 1.63 -41.98 36.21
CA ASP A 1134 0.84 -43.20 36.36
C ASP A 1134 1.44 -44.21 37.34
N GLY A 1135 0.74 -44.41 38.47
CA GLY A 1135 1.12 -45.35 39.52
C GLY A 1135 1.89 -44.74 40.69
N LEU A 1136 2.03 -43.41 40.74
CA LEU A 1136 2.51 -42.68 41.91
C LEU A 1136 1.64 -42.98 43.14
N VAL A 1137 2.27 -43.38 44.24
CA VAL A 1137 1.60 -43.59 45.54
C VAL A 1137 2.14 -42.58 46.54
N THR A 1138 1.25 -41.86 47.21
CA THR A 1138 1.62 -40.89 48.26
C THR A 1138 0.81 -41.11 49.52
N LYS A 1139 1.45 -40.91 50.68
CA LYS A 1139 0.80 -40.95 51.99
C LYS A 1139 1.32 -39.82 52.86
N VAL A 1140 0.41 -39.17 53.57
CA VAL A 1140 0.69 -38.05 54.49
C VAL A 1140 0.30 -38.45 55.91
N ALA A 1141 1.14 -38.12 56.88
CA ALA A 1141 0.80 -38.12 58.30
C ALA A 1141 0.98 -36.71 58.87
N ILE A 1142 0.06 -36.29 59.74
CA ILE A 1142 0.09 -34.97 60.38
C ILE A 1142 0.04 -35.17 61.88
N ASP A 1143 0.97 -34.55 62.62
CA ASP A 1143 0.88 -34.48 64.09
C ASP A 1143 -0.06 -33.33 64.46
N GLY A 1144 -1.36 -33.61 64.40
CA GLY A 1144 -2.42 -32.63 64.65
C GLY A 1144 -3.58 -32.77 63.66
N LYS A 1145 -4.30 -31.68 63.42
CA LYS A 1145 -5.35 -31.58 62.40
C LYS A 1145 -5.10 -30.36 61.51
N VAL A 1146 -5.34 -30.52 60.22
CA VAL A 1146 -5.24 -29.44 59.22
C VAL A 1146 -6.14 -28.27 59.64
N GLY A 1147 -5.58 -27.06 59.66
CA GLY A 1147 -6.29 -25.83 60.01
C GLY A 1147 -6.43 -25.56 61.52
N GLU A 1148 -5.87 -26.40 62.40
CA GLU A 1148 -5.78 -26.15 63.85
C GLU A 1148 -4.35 -25.74 64.24
N ARG A 1149 -4.22 -24.75 65.14
CA ARG A 1149 -2.92 -24.32 65.66
C ARG A 1149 -2.37 -25.32 66.67
N GLY A 1150 -1.05 -25.48 66.70
CA GLY A 1150 -0.36 -26.35 67.66
C GLY A 1150 -0.02 -27.74 67.11
N ALA A 1151 -0.02 -27.90 65.78
CA ALA A 1151 0.65 -29.02 65.14
C ALA A 1151 2.15 -28.99 65.49
N LYS A 1152 2.81 -30.14 65.41
CA LYS A 1152 4.29 -30.18 65.43
C LYS A 1152 4.90 -30.29 64.05
N GLY A 1153 4.07 -30.62 63.06
CA GLY A 1153 4.48 -30.79 61.69
C GLY A 1153 3.66 -31.84 60.96
N TRP A 1154 4.12 -32.14 59.75
CA TRP A 1154 3.60 -33.20 58.93
C TRP A 1154 4.73 -33.88 58.17
N SER A 1155 4.43 -35.05 57.65
CA SER A 1155 5.35 -35.81 56.83
C SER A 1155 4.62 -36.48 55.69
N VAL A 1156 5.36 -36.74 54.62
CA VAL A 1156 4.83 -37.38 53.42
C VAL A 1156 5.83 -38.36 52.86
N GLU A 1157 5.32 -39.48 52.35
CA GLU A 1157 6.10 -40.48 51.62
C GLU A 1157 5.55 -40.62 50.20
N TYR A 1158 6.47 -40.72 49.24
CA TYR A 1158 6.24 -40.94 47.83
C TYR A 1158 6.81 -42.30 47.44
N ALA A 1159 6.11 -43.04 46.58
CA ALA A 1159 6.67 -44.13 45.79
C ALA A 1159 6.46 -43.79 44.31
N ILE A 1160 7.51 -43.26 43.68
CA ILE A 1160 7.49 -42.78 42.30
C ILE A 1160 7.93 -43.93 41.37
N PRO A 1161 7.04 -44.47 40.51
CA PRO A 1161 7.39 -45.60 39.66
C PRO A 1161 8.41 -45.18 38.60
N PHE A 1162 9.51 -45.92 38.44
CA PHE A 1162 10.48 -45.60 37.38
C PHE A 1162 9.87 -45.67 35.98
N LYS A 1163 8.91 -46.58 35.76
CA LYS A 1163 8.15 -46.66 34.51
C LYS A 1163 7.38 -45.39 34.13
N ALA A 1164 7.06 -44.53 35.10
CA ALA A 1164 6.32 -43.28 34.88
C ALA A 1164 7.27 -42.10 34.56
N ILE A 1165 8.59 -42.31 34.71
CA ILE A 1165 9.63 -41.34 34.43
C ILE A 1165 10.28 -41.71 33.08
N VAL A 1166 9.87 -41.04 32.01
CA VAL A 1166 10.32 -41.31 30.62
C VAL A 1166 11.49 -40.40 30.24
N GLY A 1167 12.53 -40.95 29.59
CA GLY A 1167 13.58 -40.14 28.92
C GLY A 1167 15.04 -40.50 29.19
N GLY A 1168 15.36 -41.44 30.08
CA GLY A 1168 16.74 -41.95 30.30
C GLY A 1168 17.05 -43.24 29.52
N PRO A 1169 18.34 -43.61 29.33
CA PRO A 1169 18.71 -44.90 28.77
C PRO A 1169 18.64 -45.98 29.86
N THR A 1170 17.62 -46.84 29.81
CA THR A 1170 17.23 -47.93 30.75
C THR A 1170 16.14 -47.56 31.76
N GLU A 1171 15.10 -48.41 31.88
CA GLU A 1171 13.86 -48.13 32.64
C GLU A 1171 14.01 -48.28 34.18
N ILE A 1172 15.21 -48.58 34.70
CA ILE A 1172 15.54 -48.64 36.15
C ILE A 1172 17.00 -48.19 36.35
N PRO A 1173 17.28 -47.20 37.24
CA PRO A 1173 18.64 -46.71 37.47
C PRO A 1173 19.61 -47.80 37.96
N GLN A 1174 20.81 -47.82 37.40
CA GLN A 1174 21.87 -48.74 37.84
C GLN A 1174 22.75 -48.11 38.94
N PRO A 1175 23.36 -48.91 39.84
CA PRO A 1175 24.33 -48.39 40.80
C PRO A 1175 25.45 -47.59 40.11
N GLY A 1176 25.68 -46.37 40.58
CA GLY A 1176 26.60 -45.38 40.01
C GLY A 1176 25.93 -44.35 39.08
N GLU A 1177 24.68 -44.56 38.66
CA GLU A 1177 23.93 -43.61 37.83
C GLU A 1177 23.62 -42.32 38.60
N GLN A 1178 23.53 -41.21 37.87
CA GLN A 1178 23.36 -39.87 38.42
C GLN A 1178 22.24 -39.11 37.71
N TRP A 1179 21.29 -38.61 38.48
CA TRP A 1179 20.22 -37.73 38.02
C TRP A 1179 20.37 -36.34 38.65
N PHE A 1180 19.81 -35.29 38.04
CA PHE A 1180 19.69 -34.01 38.74
C PHE A 1180 18.37 -33.97 39.51
N ILE A 1181 18.44 -33.55 40.77
CA ILE A 1181 17.29 -33.46 41.65
C ILE A 1181 17.35 -32.18 42.47
N ASN A 1182 16.18 -31.62 42.76
CA ASN A 1182 16.05 -30.71 43.90
C ASN A 1182 14.73 -30.96 44.63
N LEU A 1183 14.72 -30.58 45.90
CA LEU A 1183 13.63 -30.84 46.83
C LEU A 1183 13.27 -29.51 47.46
N PHE A 1184 12.00 -29.13 47.39
CA PHE A 1184 11.51 -27.86 47.91
C PHE A 1184 10.35 -28.05 48.89
N ARG A 1185 10.15 -27.03 49.73
CA ARG A 1185 8.94 -26.85 50.52
C ARG A 1185 8.47 -25.41 50.35
N ILE A 1186 7.17 -25.27 50.13
CA ILE A 1186 6.46 -24.02 50.27
C ILE A 1186 5.69 -24.14 51.58
N ASP A 1187 6.12 -23.35 52.56
CA ASP A 1187 5.43 -23.20 53.82
C ASP A 1187 4.67 -21.88 53.77
N ALA A 1188 3.35 -21.90 53.84
CA ALA A 1188 2.54 -20.70 53.80
C ALA A 1188 1.83 -20.58 55.14
N LEU A 1189 1.82 -19.45 55.81
CA LEU A 1189 0.91 -19.24 56.96
C LEU A 1189 -0.48 -18.79 56.48
N ASN A 1190 -0.51 -18.18 55.29
CA ASN A 1190 -1.68 -17.81 54.49
C ASN A 1190 -1.19 -17.46 53.06
N PRO A 1191 -2.07 -17.24 52.06
CA PRO A 1191 -1.65 -16.99 50.66
C PRO A 1191 -0.71 -15.79 50.45
N GLN A 1192 -0.63 -14.85 51.40
CA GLN A 1192 0.16 -13.61 51.31
C GLN A 1192 1.51 -13.69 52.06
N GLU A 1193 1.70 -14.72 52.89
CA GLU A 1193 2.90 -14.93 53.69
C GLU A 1193 3.46 -16.34 53.42
N ARG A 1194 4.29 -16.45 52.38
CA ARG A 1194 4.96 -17.69 51.95
C ARG A 1194 6.44 -17.66 52.32
N GLU A 1195 6.87 -18.71 53.00
CA GLU A 1195 8.26 -19.09 53.21
C GLU A 1195 8.61 -20.23 52.24
N TYR A 1196 9.85 -20.19 51.75
CA TYR A 1196 10.33 -21.11 50.73
C TYR A 1196 11.59 -21.78 51.23
N TYR A 1197 11.70 -23.08 51.02
CA TYR A 1197 12.86 -23.87 51.41
C TYR A 1197 13.31 -24.77 50.26
N SER A 1198 14.62 -24.99 50.14
CA SER A 1198 15.22 -25.85 49.11
C SER A 1198 16.39 -26.66 49.65
N TRP A 1199 16.61 -27.86 49.12
CA TRP A 1199 17.78 -28.67 49.48
C TRP A 1199 19.07 -28.08 48.86
N VAL A 1200 19.02 -27.72 47.59
CA VAL A 1200 20.11 -26.99 46.91
C VAL A 1200 19.63 -25.58 46.55
N PRO A 1201 20.25 -24.50 47.09
CA PRO A 1201 19.78 -23.13 46.84
C PRO A 1201 19.86 -22.73 45.36
N PRO A 1202 18.73 -22.42 44.68
CA PRO A 1202 18.72 -21.92 43.31
C PRO A 1202 19.23 -20.46 43.18
N GLY A 1203 19.44 -19.76 44.31
CA GLY A 1203 19.93 -18.38 44.38
C GLY A 1203 18.85 -17.31 44.15
N ALA A 1204 17.58 -17.71 44.05
CA ALA A 1204 16.41 -16.86 43.89
C ALA A 1204 15.14 -17.67 44.26
N VAL A 1205 14.01 -17.01 44.52
CA VAL A 1205 12.70 -17.68 44.66
C VAL A 1205 12.16 -18.04 43.26
N ASP A 1206 12.85 -18.96 42.59
CA ASP A 1206 12.58 -19.43 41.22
C ASP A 1206 13.07 -20.88 41.08
N PHE A 1207 12.16 -21.83 41.33
CA PHE A 1207 12.48 -23.26 41.42
C PHE A 1207 12.74 -23.93 40.05
N HIS A 1208 12.36 -23.27 38.96
CA HIS A 1208 12.55 -23.74 37.58
C HIS A 1208 13.96 -23.45 37.03
N ARG A 1209 14.98 -23.66 37.86
CA ARG A 1209 16.42 -23.52 37.53
C ARG A 1209 17.14 -24.87 37.62
N PRO A 1210 16.80 -25.85 36.75
CA PRO A 1210 17.32 -27.22 36.83
C PRO A 1210 18.83 -27.35 36.67
N TRP A 1211 19.49 -26.32 36.13
CA TRP A 1211 20.96 -26.26 36.08
C TRP A 1211 21.60 -26.00 37.45
N ARG A 1212 20.84 -25.61 38.48
CA ARG A 1212 21.27 -25.45 39.88
C ARG A 1212 20.89 -26.62 40.78
N PHE A 1213 20.30 -27.68 40.23
CA PHE A 1213 19.90 -28.86 41.00
C PHE A 1213 21.11 -29.63 41.54
N GLY A 1214 20.93 -30.34 42.65
CA GLY A 1214 21.92 -31.27 43.18
C GLY A 1214 21.96 -32.58 42.39
N ILE A 1215 22.87 -33.47 42.76
CA ILE A 1215 22.96 -34.81 42.15
C ILE A 1215 22.26 -35.83 43.06
N LEU A 1216 21.34 -36.60 42.49
CA LEU A 1216 20.92 -37.89 43.03
C LEU A 1216 21.82 -38.98 42.46
N LYS A 1217 22.64 -39.60 43.30
CA LYS A 1217 23.47 -40.74 42.90
C LYS A 1217 22.87 -42.03 43.44
N PHE A 1218 22.54 -42.96 42.56
CA PHE A 1218 22.06 -44.28 42.93
C PHE A 1218 23.24 -45.15 43.36
N ASP A 1219 23.19 -45.74 44.55
CA ASP A 1219 24.26 -46.57 45.10
C ASP A 1219 23.75 -47.97 45.51
#